data_AF-A0A2E7A348-F1
#
_entry.id   AF-A0A2E7A348-F1
#
_cell.length_a   1.000
_cell.length_b   1.000
_cell.length_c   1.000
_cell.angle_alpha   90.00
_cell.angle_beta   90.00
_cell.angle_gamma   90.00
#
_symmetry.space_group_name_H-M   'P 1'
#
loop_
_entity.id
_entity.type
_entity.pdbx_description
1 polymer ?
#
loop_
_entity_poly.entity_id
_entity_poly.type
_entity_poly.pdbx_seq_one_letter_code
_entity_poly.pdbx_strand_id
1 'polypeptide(L)'
;MSEEQRTMRYARHALAIAVLGTLSLSVGFMNTMQAEAGGNDGTICDQPGGPDVIVGDIRGTSNYSSVGGIEAFAFGTESCNIGDEELWWYSGTNQKPVIGQSVYRIKDGRLEMLGQGWLKNGFYALSNNWCGCGCDPTDGSVLGVGCSDLYNSGLNGSQNGMSGKWEVNAFTGDYPYPGTDLYDTGDGIYKRVQVHISDLDPSQDGGGVYFVEAQYITPDDHAAGNAHNNTSWVQGNVSGNGSSWDIDIDSYQTERESTAVEAWAILDGDVTVSDLDVENEGRVLVGSKAISLGGGVYQYVYAVQNMNSDRSISSFQVPVSPDASVYEIEFNDVEYHSGSPVDGTDWSWTSSGSLLTWNCTETYAQNEWANAIRWGTTYTFSFKTTASPQNATAVLGVFKPGSGNSQAMEVYGTVVAATSGGGIIDCNGNDIDDADDIANGTSADCNANGVPDECESPGSCETPSLVQVGSGYGPLVAGTSPPGDTDRLFLVEQTGDIKIMDLNSYSNIVTFIDLTSRISTGGERGLLGLAFHPDYATNGYFYVNYTNTSGNTVISRFSVSADPDVANSSSEVILKTIGQDFSNHNGGCIKFGPDGMLYVGMGDGGSGGDPYDRAQDTQSLLGKMLRLDVDNAPFYIPADNPFVSDGSTLDEIWAIGMRNPWKFSFDRQTGDLWMADVGQNAWEEINFEPAASGGGYNYGWRCYEGNANYDTSGCGNSSNYDFPIWAFSHSGGACSVTGGFVYRGCEVPEYEGLYFYADYCADWIKVFRESGGAAVDHDDLTAELGWSGSNGAIAAFGEDALGELYVMTLSGTIYALVCAGAPECGNGIVEAGEECDDGNSIPGDGCYQCQIESGENEASDLCQDAPEAVVGVNPFSTIGAGAELPDPSDSQCSGTYLDWDGSPDVWYQFNPGLGGSLSLHTCDSSSFDTSLVLYQGEDCSSITQIACNGDGSGQSGCQSYYSAIDNIDVTGGETYWIRIGGWQAATGSGSLTLSYDASGTDCNGNGIEDSIDIAEGKSSDCNNNGVPDECDLADGTSSDCDGGPVGNKAAGQLLVETWCFGCHNSDGSGGSKYPGPNIRNSLRTELWDKLTSPTDHPGGAHDEFTQDDYADLEAFLADGPAYGRPDLIPDDCQVLEDCDDDGTSDGCEQASGTQVDSNWDGIPDDCIAACPGDVSGDGIVDIVDLLQVISDWDASGGPSDCASPSGPYPDGIVDVSDLLQVISDWGCVP
;
A
#
# COMPACT_ATOMS: atom_id res chain seq x y z
N MET A 1 7.90 -53.81 -33.55
CA MET A 1 7.69 -55.06 -32.79
C MET A 1 8.86 -55.22 -31.85
N SER A 2 8.69 -55.36 -30.53
CA SER A 2 7.44 -55.46 -29.75
C SER A 2 7.70 -55.10 -28.28
N GLU A 3 6.85 -54.25 -27.70
CA GLU A 3 6.16 -54.52 -26.42
C GLU A 3 6.98 -54.88 -25.16
N GLU A 4 8.22 -54.40 -24.99
CA GLU A 4 8.98 -54.62 -23.74
C GLU A 4 9.85 -53.42 -23.29
N GLN A 5 9.59 -52.19 -23.77
CA GLN A 5 10.35 -50.97 -23.43
C GLN A 5 9.48 -49.70 -23.22
N ARG A 6 8.36 -49.81 -22.51
CA ARG A 6 7.51 -48.65 -22.11
C ARG A 6 6.97 -48.74 -20.67
N THR A 7 7.85 -49.02 -19.69
CA THR A 7 7.60 -48.78 -18.25
C THR A 7 8.89 -48.95 -17.42
N MET A 8 9.68 -47.89 -17.26
CA MET A 8 10.72 -47.69 -16.21
C MET A 8 11.51 -46.38 -16.49
N ARG A 9 10.89 -45.22 -16.23
CA ARG A 9 11.53 -43.89 -16.29
C ARG A 9 11.02 -42.91 -15.21
N TYR A 10 10.65 -43.44 -14.05
CA TYR A 10 10.63 -42.70 -12.78
C TYR A 10 11.32 -43.58 -11.73
N ALA A 11 11.88 -42.97 -10.68
CA ALA A 11 12.81 -43.54 -9.70
C ALA A 11 14.25 -43.84 -10.20
N ARG A 12 15.13 -42.82 -10.17
CA ARG A 12 16.60 -42.95 -10.02
C ARG A 12 17.33 -41.61 -9.76
N HIS A 13 17.13 -41.01 -8.59
CA HIS A 13 18.11 -40.09 -7.98
C HIS A 13 18.01 -40.15 -6.44
N ALA A 14 18.65 -41.17 -5.87
CA ALA A 14 18.92 -41.27 -4.44
C ALA A 14 20.26 -42.02 -4.25
N LEU A 15 21.06 -41.58 -3.28
CA LEU A 15 22.42 -42.04 -2.94
C LEU A 15 23.52 -41.84 -4.02
N ALA A 16 24.22 -40.69 -3.96
CA ALA A 16 25.59 -40.58 -4.50
C ALA A 16 26.50 -39.47 -3.90
N ILE A 17 26.19 -38.81 -2.78
CA ILE A 17 27.18 -37.95 -2.07
C ILE A 17 27.26 -38.33 -0.60
N ALA A 18 28.20 -39.24 -0.29
CA ALA A 18 28.72 -39.46 1.05
C ALA A 18 30.24 -39.69 0.93
N VAL A 19 31.00 -39.13 1.87
CA VAL A 19 32.48 -39.23 1.97
C VAL A 19 33.26 -38.43 0.91
N LEU A 20 33.36 -37.11 1.10
CA LEU A 20 34.59 -36.31 0.94
C LEU A 20 34.36 -34.90 1.52
N GLY A 21 34.51 -34.74 2.84
CA GLY A 21 34.17 -33.46 3.51
C GLY A 21 34.55 -33.34 4.99
N THR A 22 35.45 -34.17 5.51
CA THR A 22 35.95 -34.06 6.89
C THR A 22 37.43 -33.68 6.89
N LEU A 23 37.73 -32.38 7.06
CA LEU A 23 38.84 -31.91 7.90
C LEU A 23 38.77 -30.39 8.19
N SER A 24 38.23 -30.06 9.37
CA SER A 24 38.66 -28.97 10.25
C SER A 24 38.87 -27.55 9.70
N LEU A 25 37.95 -26.65 10.07
CA LEU A 25 38.34 -25.41 10.77
C LEU A 25 37.37 -25.11 11.92
N SER A 26 37.42 -25.98 12.94
CA SER A 26 36.77 -25.74 14.23
C SER A 26 37.50 -24.62 14.99
N VAL A 27 37.06 -23.38 14.76
CA VAL A 27 37.18 -22.28 15.73
C VAL A 27 35.73 -22.04 16.15
N GLY A 28 35.32 -22.48 17.33
CA GLY A 28 35.88 -21.97 18.57
C GLY A 28 35.06 -20.81 19.14
N PHE A 29 33.90 -20.49 18.55
CA PHE A 29 32.79 -19.85 19.25
C PHE A 29 31.88 -20.93 19.86
N MET A 30 32.25 -21.38 21.07
CA MET A 30 31.21 -21.55 22.07
C MET A 30 30.78 -20.14 22.47
N ASN A 31 29.89 -19.53 21.69
CA ASN A 31 28.92 -18.67 22.34
C ASN A 31 28.08 -19.63 23.16
N THR A 32 28.21 -19.54 24.48
CA THR A 32 27.07 -19.87 25.33
C THR A 32 25.92 -19.03 24.80
N MET A 33 24.94 -19.66 24.16
CA MET A 33 23.65 -19.04 23.91
C MET A 33 23.05 -18.75 25.29
N GLN A 34 23.35 -17.57 25.77
CA GLN A 34 22.61 -16.92 26.82
C GLN A 34 21.35 -16.47 26.10
N ALA A 35 20.18 -16.95 26.53
CA ALA A 35 18.91 -16.47 25.98
C ALA A 35 18.91 -14.93 26.05
N GLU A 36 18.37 -14.30 25.01
CA GLU A 36 18.08 -12.87 25.08
C GLU A 36 17.05 -12.65 26.21
N ALA A 37 17.12 -11.48 26.84
CA ALA A 37 16.37 -11.22 28.06
C ALA A 37 14.93 -10.82 27.71
N GLY A 38 13.96 -11.68 28.06
CA GLY A 38 12.53 -11.47 27.81
C GLY A 38 11.97 -12.45 26.77
N GLY A 39 11.06 -11.96 25.93
CA GLY A 39 10.42 -12.68 24.85
C GLY A 39 11.27 -12.85 23.59
N ASN A 40 10.77 -13.67 22.66
CA ASN A 40 11.32 -13.74 21.29
C ASN A 40 10.71 -12.66 20.36
N ASP A 41 9.55 -12.14 20.72
CA ASP A 41 8.78 -11.11 20.00
C ASP A 41 9.31 -9.68 20.26
N GLY A 42 10.17 -9.52 21.27
CA GLY A 42 10.75 -8.25 21.69
C GLY A 42 10.22 -7.73 23.03
N THR A 43 9.38 -8.48 23.76
CA THR A 43 9.06 -8.12 25.16
C THR A 43 10.33 -8.08 26.00
N ILE A 44 10.46 -7.00 26.77
CA ILE A 44 11.63 -6.73 27.63
C ILE A 44 11.22 -7.03 29.06
N CYS A 45 12.09 -7.65 29.86
CA CYS A 45 11.77 -7.83 31.28
C CYS A 45 11.70 -6.51 32.08
N ASP A 46 11.07 -6.61 33.24
CA ASP A 46 10.89 -5.53 34.22
C ASP A 46 10.09 -4.34 33.63
N GLN A 47 9.18 -4.58 32.68
CA GLN A 47 8.26 -3.52 32.22
C GLN A 47 7.21 -3.20 33.30
N PRO A 48 6.85 -1.91 33.49
CA PRO A 48 5.78 -1.53 34.40
C PRO A 48 4.43 -2.10 33.94
N GLY A 49 3.96 -3.14 34.61
CA GLY A 49 2.78 -3.89 34.17
C GLY A 49 2.21 -4.89 35.17
N GLY A 50 2.83 -5.08 36.33
CA GLY A 50 2.47 -6.13 37.29
C GLY A 50 3.15 -7.48 36.96
N PRO A 51 2.64 -8.60 37.50
CA PRO A 51 3.12 -9.93 37.13
C PRO A 51 2.77 -10.30 35.67
N ASP A 52 3.69 -10.97 34.97
CA ASP A 52 3.52 -11.41 33.57
C ASP A 52 4.23 -12.77 33.41
N VAL A 53 3.50 -13.83 33.05
CA VAL A 53 4.03 -15.21 32.97
C VAL A 53 3.92 -15.86 31.59
N ILE A 54 5.03 -15.84 30.87
CA ILE A 54 5.18 -16.53 29.58
C ILE A 54 5.66 -17.99 29.74
N VAL A 55 5.44 -18.80 28.71
CA VAL A 55 6.22 -20.04 28.51
C VAL A 55 7.57 -19.64 27.89
N GLY A 56 8.65 -19.72 28.66
CA GLY A 56 9.99 -19.40 28.18
C GLY A 56 10.53 -20.44 27.19
N ASP A 57 10.75 -21.67 27.65
CA ASP A 57 11.29 -22.74 26.81
C ASP A 57 10.51 -24.05 27.02
N ILE A 58 10.18 -24.75 25.93
CA ILE A 58 9.59 -26.09 25.94
C ILE A 58 10.71 -27.09 25.63
N ARG A 59 11.03 -27.97 26.57
CA ARG A 59 12.24 -28.82 26.52
C ARG A 59 12.03 -30.22 27.10
N GLY A 60 12.56 -31.22 26.39
CA GLY A 60 12.64 -32.62 26.81
C GLY A 60 11.30 -33.35 26.81
N THR A 61 11.25 -34.51 26.17
CA THR A 61 10.04 -35.33 26.06
C THR A 61 10.04 -36.48 27.09
N SER A 62 8.89 -36.75 27.71
CA SER A 62 8.63 -37.97 28.47
C SER A 62 7.54 -38.78 27.78
N ASN A 63 7.91 -39.99 27.35
CA ASN A 63 7.05 -40.93 26.67
C ASN A 63 6.59 -42.04 27.64
N TYR A 64 5.31 -42.40 27.60
CA TYR A 64 4.67 -43.34 28.51
C TYR A 64 4.11 -44.55 27.74
N SER A 65 3.79 -45.64 28.46
CA SER A 65 3.34 -46.86 27.78
C SER A 65 1.99 -46.68 27.10
N SER A 66 1.97 -46.80 25.76
CA SER A 66 0.75 -46.80 24.95
C SER A 66 -0.33 -47.77 25.46
N VAL A 67 -1.58 -47.34 25.32
CA VAL A 67 -2.79 -48.11 25.68
C VAL A 67 -3.82 -47.94 24.58
N GLY A 68 -4.42 -49.04 24.12
CA GLY A 68 -5.56 -48.99 23.20
C GLY A 68 -5.27 -48.56 21.76
N GLY A 69 -4.05 -48.13 21.43
CA GLY A 69 -3.72 -47.48 20.15
C GLY A 69 -3.27 -46.02 20.31
N ILE A 70 -3.34 -45.48 21.54
CA ILE A 70 -2.92 -44.14 21.92
C ILE A 70 -1.51 -44.22 22.51
N GLU A 71 -0.61 -43.34 22.06
CA GLU A 71 0.66 -43.03 22.71
C GLU A 71 0.46 -41.82 23.64
N ALA A 72 1.24 -41.72 24.73
CA ALA A 72 1.07 -40.63 25.69
C ALA A 72 2.37 -39.90 26.00
N PHE A 73 2.29 -38.57 25.93
CA PHE A 73 3.42 -37.66 26.07
C PHE A 73 3.23 -36.70 27.25
N ALA A 74 4.35 -36.15 27.69
CA ALA A 74 4.43 -34.89 28.39
C ALA A 74 5.75 -34.22 28.03
N PHE A 75 5.76 -32.89 27.99
CA PHE A 75 6.92 -32.09 27.61
C PHE A 75 7.38 -31.26 28.81
N GLY A 76 8.66 -30.91 28.90
CA GLY A 76 9.09 -29.98 29.93
C GLY A 76 8.72 -28.56 29.54
N THR A 77 8.27 -27.78 30.50
CA THR A 77 7.93 -26.36 30.32
C THR A 77 8.67 -25.53 31.34
N GLU A 78 9.20 -24.41 30.87
CA GLU A 78 9.74 -23.35 31.69
C GLU A 78 8.75 -22.18 31.70
N SER A 79 8.33 -21.74 32.89
CA SER A 79 7.64 -20.46 33.08
C SER A 79 8.65 -19.37 33.33
N CYS A 80 8.43 -18.19 32.76
CA CYS A 80 9.22 -16.99 33.01
C CYS A 80 8.34 -15.86 33.52
N ASN A 81 8.66 -15.29 34.68
CA ASN A 81 8.05 -14.04 35.11
C ASN A 81 8.85 -12.89 34.49
N ILE A 82 8.29 -12.22 33.47
CA ILE A 82 8.95 -11.11 32.75
C ILE A 82 8.46 -9.73 33.21
N GLY A 83 7.40 -9.66 34.00
CA GLY A 83 6.82 -8.43 34.55
C GLY A 83 7.63 -7.84 35.73
N ASP A 84 7.11 -6.77 36.35
CA ASP A 84 7.80 -6.03 37.43
C ASP A 84 7.35 -6.37 38.86
N GLU A 85 6.43 -7.33 39.05
CA GLU A 85 5.99 -7.82 40.38
C GLU A 85 6.11 -9.36 40.56
N GLU A 86 6.07 -9.83 41.82
CA GLU A 86 6.15 -11.27 42.16
C GLU A 86 4.84 -12.03 41.85
N LEU A 87 4.90 -13.02 40.95
CA LEU A 87 3.77 -13.88 40.59
C LEU A 87 3.48 -14.95 41.65
N TRP A 88 2.22 -15.21 41.98
CA TRP A 88 1.79 -16.12 43.04
C TRP A 88 1.98 -17.60 42.69
N TRP A 89 2.50 -18.38 43.64
CA TRP A 89 2.77 -19.82 43.47
C TRP A 89 2.33 -20.65 44.70
N TYR A 90 1.27 -20.20 45.37
CA TYR A 90 0.88 -20.69 46.69
C TYR A 90 0.42 -22.16 46.65
N SER A 91 1.28 -23.04 47.16
CA SER A 91 1.01 -24.48 47.26
C SER A 91 -0.21 -24.77 48.14
N GLY A 92 -1.21 -25.46 47.59
CA GLY A 92 -2.44 -25.80 48.33
C GLY A 92 -3.61 -24.83 48.16
N THR A 93 -3.52 -23.88 47.22
CA THR A 93 -4.61 -22.94 46.84
C THR A 93 -4.80 -22.90 45.31
N ASN A 94 -5.76 -22.12 44.82
CA ASN A 94 -5.93 -21.76 43.41
C ASN A 94 -5.05 -20.58 42.96
N GLN A 95 -4.47 -19.82 43.89
CA GLN A 95 -3.52 -18.71 43.64
C GLN A 95 -2.12 -19.24 43.22
N LYS A 96 -2.07 -19.85 42.04
CA LYS A 96 -0.88 -20.41 41.37
C LYS A 96 -1.26 -20.82 39.94
N PRO A 97 -0.30 -20.90 39.00
CA PRO A 97 -0.61 -21.30 37.65
C PRO A 97 -1.06 -22.76 37.49
N VAL A 98 -1.78 -22.97 36.39
CA VAL A 98 -2.05 -24.26 35.77
C VAL A 98 -1.39 -24.30 34.38
N ILE A 99 -0.83 -25.45 34.00
CA ILE A 99 0.00 -25.61 32.80
C ILE A 99 -0.71 -26.53 31.81
N GLY A 100 -1.04 -26.00 30.63
CA GLY A 100 -1.59 -26.74 29.49
C GLY A 100 -0.50 -27.25 28.54
N GLN A 101 -0.79 -28.36 27.84
CA GLN A 101 0.07 -28.91 26.79
C GLN A 101 -0.78 -29.53 25.68
N SER A 102 -0.39 -29.26 24.43
CA SER A 102 -1.08 -29.71 23.23
C SER A 102 -0.07 -30.16 22.17
N VAL A 103 -0.46 -31.08 21.29
CA VAL A 103 0.34 -31.53 20.14
C VAL A 103 -0.42 -31.26 18.86
N TYR A 104 0.26 -30.66 17.90
CA TYR A 104 -0.28 -30.21 16.63
C TYR A 104 0.52 -30.80 15.46
N ARG A 105 -0.14 -30.80 14.28
CA ARG A 105 0.45 -31.18 13.01
C ARG A 105 -0.02 -30.23 11.92
N ILE A 106 0.90 -29.78 11.06
CA ILE A 106 0.58 -29.22 9.75
C ILE A 106 0.80 -30.30 8.69
N LYS A 107 -0.24 -30.65 7.95
CA LYS A 107 -0.22 -31.67 6.90
C LYS A 107 -1.19 -31.29 5.79
N ASP A 108 -0.78 -31.47 4.54
CA ASP A 108 -1.58 -31.20 3.34
C ASP A 108 -2.24 -29.79 3.34
N GLY A 109 -1.51 -28.80 3.87
CA GLY A 109 -1.95 -27.40 4.00
C GLY A 109 -2.98 -27.16 5.11
N ARG A 110 -3.08 -28.04 6.11
CA ARG A 110 -4.02 -27.95 7.23
C ARG A 110 -3.34 -28.03 8.58
N LEU A 111 -3.74 -27.18 9.51
CA LEU A 111 -3.47 -27.33 10.94
C LEU A 111 -4.43 -28.33 11.58
N GLU A 112 -3.92 -29.28 12.36
CA GLU A 112 -4.68 -30.32 13.05
C GLU A 112 -4.24 -30.44 14.51
N MET A 113 -5.18 -30.45 15.46
CA MET A 113 -4.91 -30.68 16.88
C MET A 113 -4.96 -32.18 17.20
N LEU A 114 -3.79 -32.82 17.30
CA LEU A 114 -3.70 -34.28 17.46
C LEU A 114 -3.93 -34.77 18.89
N GLY A 115 -3.80 -33.89 19.89
CA GLY A 115 -3.95 -34.28 21.30
C GLY A 115 -3.76 -33.13 22.28
N GLN A 116 -4.37 -33.27 23.45
CA GLN A 116 -4.26 -32.32 24.57
C GLN A 116 -4.00 -33.05 25.90
N GLY A 117 -3.40 -32.37 26.87
CA GLY A 117 -3.23 -32.87 28.24
C GLY A 117 -4.28 -32.33 29.22
N TRP A 118 -4.39 -32.97 30.39
CA TRP A 118 -4.94 -32.29 31.57
C TRP A 118 -3.92 -31.31 32.15
N LEU A 119 -4.37 -30.40 33.00
CA LEU A 119 -3.54 -29.29 33.44
C LEU A 119 -2.68 -29.65 34.63
N LYS A 120 -1.36 -29.41 34.53
CA LYS A 120 -0.48 -29.51 35.68
C LYS A 120 -0.74 -28.36 36.64
N ASN A 121 -0.99 -28.64 37.91
CA ASN A 121 -1.03 -27.60 38.94
C ASN A 121 0.41 -27.25 39.38
N GLY A 122 0.72 -25.96 39.46
CA GLY A 122 1.92 -25.46 40.14
C GLY A 122 1.97 -25.93 41.60
N PHE A 123 3.17 -26.03 42.19
CA PHE A 123 3.30 -26.47 43.59
C PHE A 123 4.46 -25.85 44.38
N TYR A 124 5.48 -25.33 43.71
CA TYR A 124 6.63 -24.63 44.29
C TYR A 124 7.40 -23.97 43.13
N ALA A 125 7.63 -22.66 43.17
CA ALA A 125 8.43 -21.95 42.17
C ALA A 125 9.93 -22.15 42.43
N LEU A 126 10.71 -22.57 41.42
CA LEU A 126 12.15 -22.39 41.43
C LEU A 126 12.52 -20.92 41.17
N SER A 127 13.79 -20.58 41.40
CA SER A 127 14.36 -19.26 41.12
C SER A 127 15.57 -19.43 40.20
N ASN A 128 15.33 -19.99 39.00
CA ASN A 128 16.34 -20.04 37.95
C ASN A 128 16.39 -18.69 37.22
N ASN A 129 17.46 -18.45 36.46
CA ASN A 129 17.65 -17.24 35.67
C ASN A 129 17.80 -17.59 34.18
N TRP A 130 16.83 -18.32 33.64
CA TRP A 130 16.86 -18.79 32.25
C TRP A 130 16.00 -17.92 31.32
N CYS A 131 15.14 -17.05 31.86
CA CYS A 131 14.52 -15.91 31.15
C CYS A 131 15.53 -14.87 30.64
N GLY A 132 16.78 -14.92 31.11
CA GLY A 132 17.86 -14.02 30.71
C GLY A 132 17.93 -12.70 31.49
N CYS A 133 16.86 -12.33 32.20
CA CYS A 133 16.61 -10.97 32.70
C CYS A 133 17.36 -10.57 33.98
N GLY A 134 17.67 -11.53 34.84
CA GLY A 134 18.09 -11.27 36.21
C GLY A 134 16.97 -11.68 37.16
N CYS A 135 17.18 -12.76 37.89
CA CYS A 135 16.18 -13.34 38.78
C CYS A 135 16.37 -12.82 40.21
N ASP A 136 15.30 -12.24 40.77
CA ASP A 136 15.19 -11.90 42.19
C ASP A 136 14.62 -13.11 42.97
N PRO A 137 15.47 -13.89 43.70
CA PRO A 137 15.09 -15.21 44.15
C PRO A 137 14.23 -15.21 45.42
N THR A 138 13.23 -16.09 45.42
CA THR A 138 12.15 -16.15 46.42
C THR A 138 12.26 -17.40 47.31
N ASP A 139 11.27 -17.64 48.18
CA ASP A 139 11.17 -18.90 48.96
C ASP A 139 10.38 -20.01 48.26
N GLY A 140 9.97 -19.77 47.00
CA GLY A 140 9.19 -20.68 46.16
C GLY A 140 7.68 -20.69 46.43
N SER A 141 7.17 -19.80 47.28
CA SER A 141 5.73 -19.51 47.39
C SER A 141 5.21 -18.53 46.34
N VAL A 142 6.12 -17.85 45.64
CA VAL A 142 5.91 -16.91 44.52
C VAL A 142 7.07 -17.07 43.52
N LEU A 143 6.85 -16.81 42.23
CA LEU A 143 7.91 -16.72 41.22
C LEU A 143 8.39 -15.26 41.13
N GLY A 144 9.64 -15.03 41.47
CA GLY A 144 10.23 -13.69 41.50
C GLY A 144 10.39 -13.06 40.13
N VAL A 145 10.52 -11.73 40.10
CA VAL A 145 10.80 -10.94 38.89
C VAL A 145 12.04 -11.47 38.17
N GLY A 146 11.94 -11.65 36.86
CA GLY A 146 12.99 -12.19 35.99
C GLY A 146 13.40 -13.65 36.26
N CYS A 147 12.70 -14.35 37.16
CA CYS A 147 12.97 -15.75 37.49
C CYS A 147 12.18 -16.72 36.62
N SER A 148 12.74 -17.93 36.45
CA SER A 148 12.02 -19.07 35.89
C SER A 148 11.90 -20.29 36.81
N ASP A 149 10.81 -21.04 36.57
CA ASP A 149 10.55 -22.37 37.14
C ASP A 149 10.42 -23.43 36.04
N LEU A 150 11.05 -24.59 36.25
CA LEU A 150 11.09 -25.70 35.29
C LEU A 150 10.26 -26.88 35.77
N TYR A 151 9.12 -27.09 35.11
CA TYR A 151 8.39 -28.34 35.15
C TYR A 151 8.94 -29.26 34.08
N ASN A 152 9.94 -30.09 34.42
CA ASN A 152 10.42 -31.11 33.47
C ASN A 152 9.29 -32.05 33.04
N SER A 153 9.43 -32.71 31.89
CA SER A 153 8.40 -33.59 31.32
C SER A 153 7.91 -34.70 32.25
N GLY A 154 8.75 -35.19 33.17
CA GLY A 154 8.33 -36.16 34.18
C GLY A 154 7.42 -35.57 35.28
N LEU A 155 7.55 -34.28 35.58
CA LEU A 155 6.66 -33.55 36.49
C LEU A 155 5.34 -33.16 35.81
N ASN A 156 5.38 -32.70 34.57
CA ASN A 156 4.17 -32.41 33.78
C ASN A 156 3.38 -33.70 33.52
N GLY A 157 4.02 -34.79 33.12
CA GLY A 157 3.39 -36.11 32.97
C GLY A 157 3.10 -36.86 34.28
N SER A 158 3.22 -36.22 35.44
CA SER A 158 2.79 -36.81 36.72
C SER A 158 1.29 -36.58 36.94
N GLN A 159 0.48 -37.63 36.72
CA GLN A 159 -0.96 -37.70 36.99
C GLN A 159 -1.39 -37.15 38.36
N ASN A 160 -0.52 -37.28 39.37
CA ASN A 160 -0.68 -36.63 40.66
C ASN A 160 -0.34 -35.13 40.56
N GLY A 161 -1.32 -34.28 40.90
CA GLY A 161 -1.26 -32.84 40.70
C GLY A 161 -1.72 -32.39 39.32
N MET A 162 -2.61 -33.15 38.66
CA MET A 162 -3.25 -32.75 37.40
C MET A 162 -4.78 -32.72 37.55
N SER A 163 -5.42 -31.62 37.14
CA SER A 163 -6.88 -31.39 37.20
C SER A 163 -7.47 -31.15 35.81
N GLY A 164 -8.80 -31.25 35.70
CA GLY A 164 -9.51 -31.10 34.43
C GLY A 164 -9.41 -29.66 33.88
N LYS A 165 -9.24 -29.55 32.57
CA LYS A 165 -9.15 -28.24 31.88
C LYS A 165 -10.43 -27.42 32.00
N TRP A 166 -11.55 -28.12 31.99
CA TRP A 166 -12.91 -27.56 32.02
C TRP A 166 -13.32 -26.92 33.35
N GLU A 167 -12.52 -27.03 34.41
CA GLU A 167 -12.78 -26.40 35.72
C GLU A 167 -12.17 -25.01 35.85
N VAL A 168 -11.40 -24.57 34.85
CA VAL A 168 -10.66 -23.31 34.84
C VAL A 168 -11.35 -22.32 33.91
N ASN A 169 -11.62 -21.13 34.42
CA ASN A 169 -11.85 -19.95 33.57
C ASN A 169 -10.46 -19.46 33.13
N ALA A 170 -10.13 -19.61 31.85
CA ALA A 170 -8.81 -19.26 31.35
C ALA A 170 -8.60 -17.76 31.15
N PHE A 171 -9.67 -16.99 31.03
CA PHE A 171 -9.56 -15.54 31.01
C PHE A 171 -9.15 -15.03 32.39
N THR A 172 -9.88 -15.39 33.45
CA THR A 172 -9.59 -14.90 34.82
C THR A 172 -8.55 -15.71 35.58
N GLY A 173 -8.07 -16.81 35.01
CA GLY A 173 -7.20 -17.80 35.67
C GLY A 173 -7.83 -18.55 36.85
N ASP A 174 -9.10 -18.32 37.20
CA ASP A 174 -9.75 -18.91 38.37
C ASP A 174 -10.16 -20.38 38.17
N TYR A 175 -9.97 -21.18 39.22
CA TYR A 175 -10.41 -22.58 39.28
C TYR A 175 -10.63 -23.05 40.72
N PRO A 176 -11.45 -24.09 40.95
CA PRO A 176 -11.61 -24.68 42.27
C PRO A 176 -10.35 -25.42 42.73
N TYR A 177 -9.96 -25.25 44.00
CA TYR A 177 -8.88 -26.03 44.60
C TYR A 177 -9.33 -26.83 45.84
N PRO A 178 -8.99 -28.13 45.95
CA PRO A 178 -8.38 -28.96 44.90
C PRO A 178 -9.36 -29.20 43.74
N GLY A 179 -8.86 -29.18 42.51
CA GLY A 179 -9.65 -29.55 41.33
C GLY A 179 -10.09 -31.02 41.35
N THR A 180 -11.04 -31.37 40.51
CA THR A 180 -11.54 -32.74 40.35
C THR A 180 -10.41 -33.68 40.00
N ASP A 181 -10.45 -34.85 40.65
CA ASP A 181 -9.49 -35.95 40.49
C ASP A 181 -8.01 -35.58 40.71
N LEU A 182 -7.66 -34.42 41.30
CA LEU A 182 -6.28 -33.88 41.38
C LEU A 182 -5.20 -34.90 41.80
N TYR A 183 -5.55 -35.83 42.68
CA TYR A 183 -4.64 -36.85 43.24
C TYR A 183 -4.82 -38.26 42.63
N ASP A 184 -5.80 -38.44 41.75
CA ASP A 184 -6.16 -39.73 41.17
C ASP A 184 -5.23 -40.12 40.02
N THR A 185 -5.02 -41.43 39.88
CA THR A 185 -4.05 -42.04 38.96
C THR A 185 -4.68 -43.24 38.24
N GLY A 186 -4.32 -43.42 36.98
CA GLY A 186 -4.93 -44.42 36.08
C GLY A 186 -3.88 -45.31 35.43
N ASP A 187 -4.06 -45.57 34.13
CA ASP A 187 -3.13 -46.34 33.30
C ASP A 187 -1.99 -45.47 32.73
N GLY A 188 -1.32 -45.96 31.68
CA GLY A 188 -0.19 -45.28 31.05
C GLY A 188 -0.56 -43.97 30.32
N ILE A 189 -1.80 -43.81 29.90
CA ILE A 189 -2.24 -42.65 29.09
C ILE A 189 -3.07 -41.65 29.87
N TYR A 190 -3.72 -42.08 30.97
CA TYR A 190 -4.60 -41.24 31.79
C TYR A 190 -3.98 -39.87 32.14
N LYS A 191 -4.75 -38.80 31.89
CA LYS A 191 -4.45 -37.35 32.05
C LYS A 191 -3.31 -36.74 31.23
N ARG A 192 -2.47 -37.55 30.57
CA ARG A 192 -1.34 -37.06 29.76
C ARG A 192 -1.81 -36.54 28.41
N VAL A 193 -0.90 -35.95 27.61
CA VAL A 193 -1.20 -35.61 26.22
C VAL A 193 -1.36 -36.93 25.45
N GLN A 194 -2.58 -37.23 25.00
CA GLN A 194 -2.91 -38.45 24.26
C GLN A 194 -2.92 -38.17 22.76
N VAL A 195 -2.19 -38.96 21.99
CA VAL A 195 -2.16 -38.88 20.51
C VAL A 195 -2.32 -40.28 19.94
N HIS A 196 -3.12 -40.46 18.88
CA HIS A 196 -3.26 -41.78 18.26
C HIS A 196 -1.98 -42.16 17.50
N ILE A 197 -1.61 -43.44 17.60
CA ILE A 197 -0.45 -43.99 16.89
C ILE A 197 -0.61 -43.89 15.37
N SER A 198 -1.85 -43.87 14.85
CA SER A 198 -2.13 -43.64 13.43
C SER A 198 -1.55 -42.32 12.92
N ASP A 199 -1.57 -41.29 13.77
CA ASP A 199 -1.31 -39.90 13.40
C ASP A 199 0.17 -39.56 13.54
N LEU A 200 0.94 -40.46 14.17
CA LEU A 200 2.39 -40.45 14.31
C LEU A 200 3.09 -41.38 13.32
N ASP A 201 2.43 -42.46 12.88
CA ASP A 201 3.01 -43.50 12.01
C ASP A 201 2.90 -43.12 10.53
N PRO A 202 4.02 -42.81 9.81
CA PRO A 202 3.98 -42.45 8.39
C PRO A 202 3.62 -43.60 7.44
N SER A 203 3.37 -44.81 7.97
CA SER A 203 2.77 -45.91 7.23
C SER A 203 1.25 -46.04 7.41
N GLN A 204 0.66 -45.16 8.23
CA GLN A 204 -0.77 -45.01 8.48
C GLN A 204 -1.22 -43.61 8.01
N ASP A 205 -1.45 -42.67 8.92
CA ASP A 205 -1.82 -41.29 8.61
C ASP A 205 -0.76 -40.25 9.05
N GLY A 206 0.33 -40.67 9.70
CA GLY A 206 1.42 -39.79 10.11
C GLY A 206 2.20 -39.16 8.94
N GLY A 207 2.97 -38.12 9.25
CA GLY A 207 3.66 -37.27 8.29
C GLY A 207 3.40 -35.79 8.60
N GLY A 208 3.89 -34.88 7.76
CA GLY A 208 3.77 -33.43 7.99
C GLY A 208 4.79 -32.87 8.98
N VAL A 209 4.54 -31.64 9.43
CA VAL A 209 5.34 -30.92 10.42
C VAL A 209 4.63 -30.98 11.77
N TYR A 210 5.29 -31.50 12.80
CA TYR A 210 4.72 -31.61 14.14
C TYR A 210 5.29 -30.54 15.06
N PHE A 211 4.50 -30.10 16.02
CA PHE A 211 4.94 -29.18 17.06
C PHE A 211 4.14 -29.36 18.35
N VAL A 212 4.71 -28.85 19.43
CA VAL A 212 4.16 -28.90 20.79
C VAL A 212 3.87 -27.48 21.21
N GLU A 213 2.65 -27.23 21.68
CA GLU A 213 2.27 -25.99 22.34
C GLU A 213 2.19 -26.21 23.85
N ALA A 214 2.56 -25.19 24.63
CA ALA A 214 2.27 -25.12 26.05
C ALA A 214 1.73 -23.73 26.43
N GLN A 215 1.03 -23.67 27.56
CA GLN A 215 0.41 -22.43 28.05
C GLN A 215 0.42 -22.39 29.58
N TYR A 216 0.71 -21.22 30.18
CA TYR A 216 0.51 -20.96 31.62
C TYR A 216 -0.72 -20.07 31.83
N ILE A 217 -1.64 -20.48 32.71
CA ILE A 217 -2.82 -19.70 33.09
C ILE A 217 -2.81 -19.46 34.60
N THR A 218 -2.92 -18.20 35.05
CA THR A 218 -2.92 -17.84 36.49
C THR A 218 -3.73 -16.55 36.76
N PRO A 219 -4.38 -16.39 37.94
CA PRO A 219 -5.29 -15.27 38.17
C PRO A 219 -4.66 -13.88 38.25
N ASP A 220 -3.41 -13.81 38.66
CA ASP A 220 -2.68 -12.57 38.96
C ASP A 220 -2.06 -11.92 37.72
N ASP A 221 -1.62 -12.74 36.77
CA ASP A 221 -1.23 -12.35 35.41
C ASP A 221 -2.40 -11.76 34.61
N HIS A 222 -3.57 -12.41 34.68
CA HIS A 222 -4.81 -11.83 34.16
C HIS A 222 -5.16 -10.51 34.85
N ALA A 223 -5.07 -10.45 36.19
CA ALA A 223 -5.40 -9.24 36.95
C ALA A 223 -4.45 -8.06 36.67
N ALA A 224 -3.27 -8.36 36.12
CA ALA A 224 -2.29 -7.39 35.63
C ALA A 224 -2.58 -6.92 34.18
N GLY A 225 -3.31 -7.74 33.40
CA GLY A 225 -3.67 -7.48 32.01
C GLY A 225 -2.84 -8.24 30.97
N ASN A 226 -1.95 -9.14 31.40
CA ASN A 226 -0.89 -9.69 30.55
C ASN A 226 -1.24 -11.05 29.89
N ALA A 227 -2.42 -11.62 30.18
CA ALA A 227 -2.83 -13.00 29.86
C ALA A 227 -2.90 -13.39 28.35
N HIS A 228 -2.41 -12.55 27.44
CA HIS A 228 -2.47 -12.71 25.98
C HIS A 228 -1.15 -13.17 25.35
N ASN A 229 -0.06 -13.30 26.11
CA ASN A 229 1.26 -13.77 25.63
C ASN A 229 1.66 -15.15 26.21
N ASN A 230 0.83 -15.77 27.06
CA ASN A 230 1.23 -16.91 27.91
C ASN A 230 1.38 -18.27 27.19
N THR A 231 1.36 -18.28 25.85
CA THR A 231 1.44 -19.48 25.00
C THR A 231 2.76 -19.47 24.25
N SER A 232 3.38 -20.63 24.05
CA SER A 232 4.57 -20.78 23.20
C SER A 232 4.55 -22.13 22.50
N TRP A 233 5.29 -22.27 21.40
CA TRP A 233 5.39 -23.53 20.67
C TRP A 233 6.83 -23.92 20.31
N VAL A 234 7.05 -25.21 20.03
CA VAL A 234 8.33 -25.74 19.55
C VAL A 234 8.11 -26.84 18.52
N GLN A 235 8.85 -26.80 17.41
CA GLN A 235 8.82 -27.86 16.41
C GLN A 235 9.34 -29.19 17.00
N GLY A 236 8.75 -30.30 16.58
CA GLY A 236 9.13 -31.65 17.00
C GLY A 236 9.37 -32.59 15.83
N ASN A 237 10.42 -33.42 15.93
CA ASN A 237 10.68 -34.49 14.98
C ASN A 237 10.11 -35.82 15.49
N VAL A 238 9.08 -36.34 14.81
CA VAL A 238 8.46 -37.63 15.14
C VAL A 238 9.33 -38.80 14.68
N SER A 239 9.59 -39.75 15.58
CA SER A 239 10.31 -40.99 15.25
C SER A 239 9.79 -42.17 16.06
N GLY A 240 9.80 -43.38 15.49
CA GLY A 240 9.23 -44.53 16.19
C GLY A 240 9.13 -45.79 15.33
N ASN A 241 8.47 -46.81 15.87
CA ASN A 241 7.98 -47.95 15.09
C ASN A 241 6.87 -48.70 15.82
N GLY A 242 5.78 -48.98 15.09
CA GLY A 242 4.70 -49.86 15.54
C GLY A 242 3.91 -49.29 16.71
N SER A 243 4.33 -49.57 17.95
CA SER A 243 3.63 -49.19 19.19
C SER A 243 4.54 -48.46 20.18
N SER A 244 5.52 -47.73 19.65
CA SER A 244 6.39 -46.84 20.42
C SER A 244 6.86 -45.72 19.49
N TRP A 245 6.36 -44.52 19.76
CA TRP A 245 6.59 -43.29 19.00
C TRP A 245 7.01 -42.16 19.92
N ASP A 246 7.94 -41.33 19.47
CA ASP A 246 8.59 -40.26 20.22
C ASP A 246 8.54 -38.97 19.42
N ILE A 247 8.44 -37.82 20.11
CA ILE A 247 8.44 -36.48 19.52
C ILE A 247 9.65 -35.75 20.10
N ASP A 248 10.74 -35.67 19.33
CA ASP A 248 11.98 -35.02 19.77
C ASP A 248 11.94 -33.51 19.46
N ILE A 249 11.87 -32.71 20.52
CA ILE A 249 11.84 -31.23 20.49
C ILE A 249 13.19 -30.60 20.85
N ASP A 250 14.14 -31.36 21.43
CA ASP A 250 15.39 -30.81 21.99
C ASP A 250 16.38 -30.32 20.91
N SER A 251 16.07 -30.56 19.64
CA SER A 251 16.83 -30.09 18.48
C SER A 251 16.33 -28.75 17.92
N TYR A 252 15.21 -28.21 18.43
CA TYR A 252 14.56 -27.00 17.94
C TYR A 252 14.55 -25.90 18.99
N GLN A 253 14.33 -24.65 18.57
CA GLN A 253 14.13 -23.53 19.47
C GLN A 253 12.62 -23.35 19.74
N THR A 254 12.28 -22.91 20.94
CA THR A 254 10.91 -22.52 21.29
C THR A 254 10.67 -21.12 20.75
N GLU A 255 9.58 -20.94 20.01
CA GLU A 255 9.04 -19.63 19.71
C GLU A 255 8.13 -19.20 20.85
N ARG A 256 8.54 -18.13 21.53
CA ARG A 256 7.87 -17.57 22.70
C ARG A 256 6.67 -16.73 22.27
N GLU A 257 5.67 -16.66 23.15
CA GLU A 257 4.56 -15.70 23.05
C GLU A 257 3.77 -15.86 21.74
N SER A 258 3.64 -17.11 21.28
CA SER A 258 3.06 -17.50 20.00
C SER A 258 2.25 -18.80 20.13
N THR A 259 1.08 -18.82 19.49
CA THR A 259 0.11 -19.92 19.49
C THR A 259 0.30 -20.89 18.31
N ALA A 260 -0.42 -22.02 18.35
CA ALA A 260 -0.42 -23.01 17.28
C ALA A 260 -1.00 -22.52 15.93
N VAL A 261 -1.91 -21.53 15.94
CA VAL A 261 -2.41 -20.90 14.70
C VAL A 261 -1.37 -19.95 14.11
N GLU A 262 -0.64 -19.19 14.92
CA GLU A 262 0.46 -18.35 14.45
C GLU A 262 1.65 -19.20 13.96
N ALA A 263 1.92 -20.34 14.62
CA ALA A 263 2.86 -21.34 14.13
C ALA A 263 2.52 -21.83 12.71
N TRP A 264 1.23 -21.90 12.36
CA TRP A 264 0.81 -22.26 11.01
C TRP A 264 1.19 -21.17 9.99
N ALA A 265 0.98 -19.89 10.29
CA ALA A 265 1.40 -18.79 9.41
C ALA A 265 2.92 -18.60 9.32
N ILE A 266 3.66 -18.83 10.41
CA ILE A 266 5.14 -18.78 10.40
C ILE A 266 5.73 -19.90 9.53
N LEU A 267 5.07 -21.07 9.46
CA LEU A 267 5.53 -22.23 8.70
C LEU A 267 4.93 -22.34 7.29
N ASP A 268 3.87 -21.58 7.01
CA ASP A 268 3.12 -21.57 5.75
C ASP A 268 2.62 -20.14 5.47
N GLY A 269 3.38 -19.39 4.67
CA GLY A 269 3.16 -17.95 4.44
C GLY A 269 1.88 -17.59 3.67
N ASP A 270 1.13 -18.57 3.15
CA ASP A 270 -0.18 -18.35 2.52
C ASP A 270 -1.32 -18.28 3.56
N VAL A 271 -1.02 -18.47 4.86
CA VAL A 271 -2.00 -18.50 5.94
C VAL A 271 -2.16 -17.10 6.53
N THR A 272 -3.40 -16.63 6.59
CA THR A 272 -3.76 -15.41 7.32
C THR A 272 -4.24 -15.76 8.73
N VAL A 273 -3.94 -14.90 9.71
CA VAL A 273 -4.40 -15.05 11.10
C VAL A 273 -5.14 -13.78 11.53
N SER A 274 -6.25 -13.95 12.25
CA SER A 274 -7.03 -12.84 12.81
C SER A 274 -7.29 -13.07 14.29
N ASP A 275 -6.94 -12.08 15.10
CA ASP A 275 -7.13 -12.05 16.54
C ASP A 275 -8.51 -11.49 16.92
N LEU A 276 -9.15 -12.13 17.90
CA LEU A 276 -10.47 -11.76 18.39
C LEU A 276 -10.51 -11.73 19.91
N ASP A 277 -10.45 -10.53 20.47
CA ASP A 277 -10.69 -10.29 21.88
C ASP A 277 -12.19 -10.21 22.16
N VAL A 278 -12.73 -11.20 22.87
CA VAL A 278 -14.12 -11.15 23.35
C VAL A 278 -14.16 -10.29 24.61
N GLU A 279 -14.90 -9.19 24.55
CA GLU A 279 -14.88 -8.14 25.56
C GLU A 279 -15.07 -8.69 26.99
N ASN A 280 -14.13 -8.37 27.87
CA ASN A 280 -14.05 -8.83 29.27
C ASN A 280 -14.04 -10.36 29.48
N GLU A 281 -13.83 -11.17 28.43
CA GLU A 281 -13.94 -12.63 28.51
C GLU A 281 -12.96 -13.43 27.60
N GLY A 282 -11.92 -12.79 27.03
CA GLY A 282 -10.69 -13.41 26.49
C GLY A 282 -10.61 -13.62 24.97
N ARG A 283 -9.43 -14.05 24.49
CA ARG A 283 -9.01 -14.14 23.08
C ARG A 283 -9.30 -15.48 22.39
N VAL A 284 -9.65 -15.38 21.11
CA VAL A 284 -9.75 -16.45 20.10
C VAL A 284 -8.95 -16.02 18.87
N LEU A 285 -8.37 -16.96 18.14
CA LEU A 285 -7.66 -16.73 16.87
C LEU A 285 -8.31 -17.55 15.75
N VAL A 286 -8.36 -16.99 14.54
CA VAL A 286 -8.81 -17.68 13.33
C VAL A 286 -7.68 -17.66 12.30
N GLY A 287 -7.13 -18.83 12.00
CA GLY A 287 -6.25 -19.04 10.85
C GLY A 287 -7.05 -19.44 9.62
N SER A 288 -6.73 -18.90 8.44
CA SER A 288 -7.39 -19.26 7.18
C SER A 288 -6.40 -19.44 6.02
N LYS A 289 -6.69 -20.39 5.14
CA LYS A 289 -5.96 -20.64 3.89
C LYS A 289 -6.89 -21.22 2.82
N ALA A 290 -6.68 -20.82 1.57
CA ALA A 290 -7.26 -21.49 0.41
C ALA A 290 -6.17 -22.19 -0.42
N ILE A 291 -6.49 -23.36 -0.96
CA ILE A 291 -5.55 -24.21 -1.71
C ILE A 291 -6.18 -24.51 -3.07
N SER A 292 -5.57 -24.03 -4.15
CA SER A 292 -5.95 -24.44 -5.51
C SER A 292 -5.65 -25.93 -5.71
N LEU A 293 -6.66 -26.69 -6.15
CA LEU A 293 -6.52 -28.11 -6.51
C LEU A 293 -6.44 -28.31 -8.04
N GLY A 294 -6.44 -27.20 -8.80
CA GLY A 294 -6.50 -27.18 -10.26
C GLY A 294 -7.89 -27.45 -10.84
N GLY A 295 -8.16 -26.90 -12.02
CA GLY A 295 -9.44 -27.07 -12.73
C GLY A 295 -10.62 -26.33 -12.09
N GLY A 296 -10.37 -25.14 -11.52
CA GLY A 296 -11.39 -24.29 -10.89
C GLY A 296 -11.97 -24.89 -9.61
N VAL A 297 -11.19 -25.65 -8.85
CA VAL A 297 -11.59 -26.22 -7.56
C VAL A 297 -10.59 -25.79 -6.50
N TYR A 298 -11.10 -25.18 -5.43
CA TYR A 298 -10.31 -24.70 -4.30
C TYR A 298 -10.76 -25.42 -3.04
N GLN A 299 -9.79 -25.74 -2.18
CA GLN A 299 -10.03 -26.26 -0.83
C GLN A 299 -9.76 -25.15 0.18
N TYR A 300 -10.79 -24.74 0.90
CA TYR A 300 -10.65 -23.80 2.00
C TYR A 300 -10.39 -24.55 3.29
N VAL A 301 -9.52 -24.01 4.13
CA VAL A 301 -9.12 -24.56 5.41
C VAL A 301 -9.15 -23.42 6.43
N TYR A 302 -9.83 -23.63 7.54
CA TYR A 302 -9.87 -22.70 8.67
C TYR A 302 -9.50 -23.45 9.94
N ALA A 303 -8.75 -22.82 10.82
CA ALA A 303 -8.44 -23.32 12.15
C ALA A 303 -8.83 -22.26 13.18
N VAL A 304 -9.81 -22.57 14.03
CA VAL A 304 -10.28 -21.66 15.08
C VAL A 304 -9.70 -22.14 16.41
N GLN A 305 -8.74 -21.38 16.95
CA GLN A 305 -8.12 -21.65 18.24
C GLN A 305 -8.69 -20.72 19.30
N ASN A 306 -9.38 -21.27 20.29
CA ASN A 306 -9.71 -20.50 21.49
C ASN A 306 -8.46 -20.49 22.39
N MET A 307 -7.80 -19.34 22.57
CA MET A 307 -6.58 -19.24 23.37
C MET A 307 -6.90 -19.27 24.88
N ASN A 308 -7.67 -18.29 25.36
CA ASN A 308 -8.01 -18.15 26.78
C ASN A 308 -9.49 -17.75 27.01
N SER A 309 -10.30 -17.60 25.96
CA SER A 309 -11.69 -17.13 26.10
C SER A 309 -12.59 -18.11 26.85
N ASP A 310 -13.15 -17.67 27.99
CA ASP A 310 -14.06 -18.51 28.78
C ASP A 310 -15.35 -18.80 28.01
N ARG A 311 -15.83 -17.81 27.24
CA ARG A 311 -17.06 -17.82 26.41
C ARG A 311 -17.26 -19.12 25.65
N SER A 312 -16.17 -19.65 25.09
CA SER A 312 -16.14 -20.79 24.16
C SER A 312 -16.97 -20.55 22.88
N ILE A 313 -16.64 -21.23 21.78
CA ILE A 313 -17.34 -21.06 20.50
C ILE A 313 -18.27 -22.25 20.23
N SER A 314 -19.50 -21.98 19.77
CA SER A 314 -20.55 -22.95 19.46
C SER A 314 -20.92 -23.04 17.98
N SER A 315 -20.54 -22.05 17.16
CA SER A 315 -20.70 -22.13 15.70
C SER A 315 -19.60 -21.37 14.97
N PHE A 316 -19.35 -21.79 13.73
CA PHE A 316 -18.50 -21.10 12.77
C PHE A 316 -19.27 -21.01 11.45
N GLN A 317 -19.42 -19.78 10.96
CA GLN A 317 -20.16 -19.46 9.75
C GLN A 317 -19.22 -18.82 8.74
N VAL A 318 -19.23 -19.37 7.54
CA VAL A 318 -18.53 -18.85 6.37
C VAL A 318 -19.57 -18.56 5.30
N PRO A 319 -19.51 -17.43 4.59
CA PRO A 319 -20.34 -17.25 3.42
C PRO A 319 -19.85 -18.15 2.28
N VAL A 320 -20.76 -18.43 1.35
CA VAL A 320 -20.52 -19.24 0.14
C VAL A 320 -21.43 -18.72 -0.96
N SER A 321 -20.98 -18.76 -2.22
CA SER A 321 -21.85 -18.35 -3.33
C SER A 321 -23.06 -19.29 -3.47
N PRO A 322 -24.30 -18.77 -3.63
CA PRO A 322 -25.49 -19.60 -3.89
C PRO A 322 -25.39 -20.47 -5.15
N ASP A 323 -24.56 -20.07 -6.11
CA ASP A 323 -24.36 -20.75 -7.39
C ASP A 323 -23.11 -21.65 -7.40
N ALA A 324 -22.24 -21.58 -6.39
CA ALA A 324 -21.04 -22.41 -6.31
C ALA A 324 -21.34 -23.82 -5.76
N SER A 325 -20.63 -24.81 -6.30
CA SER A 325 -20.79 -26.19 -5.85
C SER A 325 -19.90 -26.47 -4.63
N VAL A 326 -20.49 -26.50 -3.44
CA VAL A 326 -19.79 -26.84 -2.19
C VAL A 326 -19.91 -28.34 -1.90
N TYR A 327 -18.78 -29.01 -1.67
CA TYR A 327 -18.70 -30.45 -1.39
C TYR A 327 -17.43 -30.80 -0.59
N GLU A 328 -17.29 -32.07 -0.17
CA GLU A 328 -16.19 -32.52 0.70
C GLU A 328 -16.01 -31.60 1.93
N ILE A 329 -17.14 -31.28 2.56
CA ILE A 329 -17.21 -30.51 3.81
C ILE A 329 -16.75 -31.44 4.95
N GLU A 330 -15.70 -31.02 5.63
CA GLU A 330 -14.98 -31.75 6.67
C GLU A 330 -14.88 -30.90 7.94
N PHE A 331 -14.68 -31.59 9.06
CA PHE A 331 -14.59 -31.05 10.40
C PHE A 331 -13.62 -31.94 11.18
N ASN A 332 -12.74 -31.34 11.98
CA ASN A 332 -11.86 -32.05 12.90
C ASN A 332 -11.78 -31.30 14.23
N ASP A 333 -11.93 -32.06 15.32
CA ASP A 333 -11.75 -31.63 16.70
C ASP A 333 -10.80 -32.59 17.44
N VAL A 334 -10.52 -32.25 18.70
CA VAL A 334 -9.62 -33.01 19.58
C VAL A 334 -10.40 -34.00 20.46
N GLU A 335 -9.94 -35.24 20.56
CA GLU A 335 -10.61 -36.25 21.39
C GLU A 335 -10.49 -35.93 22.89
N TYR A 336 -11.62 -35.63 23.54
CA TYR A 336 -11.70 -35.44 24.98
C TYR A 336 -11.62 -36.77 25.73
N HIS A 337 -10.62 -36.91 26.60
CA HIS A 337 -10.29 -38.19 27.23
C HIS A 337 -10.19 -38.15 28.75
N SER A 338 -9.86 -39.31 29.34
CA SER A 338 -9.58 -39.49 30.77
C SER A 338 -10.73 -39.13 31.72
N GLY A 339 -11.97 -39.10 31.23
CA GLY A 339 -13.15 -38.74 32.04
C GLY A 339 -13.50 -37.25 31.99
N SER A 340 -13.01 -36.51 30.98
CA SER A 340 -13.59 -35.22 30.60
C SER A 340 -15.12 -35.34 30.49
N PRO A 341 -15.89 -34.39 31.03
CA PRO A 341 -17.35 -34.39 30.88
C PRO A 341 -17.80 -33.92 29.49
N VAL A 342 -16.92 -33.27 28.72
CA VAL A 342 -17.23 -32.73 27.39
C VAL A 342 -17.64 -33.84 26.43
N ASP A 343 -18.79 -33.66 25.78
CA ASP A 343 -19.31 -34.55 24.74
C ASP A 343 -18.48 -34.39 23.46
N GLY A 344 -17.83 -35.46 23.02
CA GLY A 344 -17.07 -35.52 21.76
C GLY A 344 -17.94 -35.86 20.55
N THR A 345 -19.15 -35.30 20.47
CA THR A 345 -20.01 -35.42 19.29
C THR A 345 -19.65 -34.33 18.29
N ASP A 346 -19.18 -34.74 17.10
CA ASP A 346 -18.77 -33.88 15.99
C ASP A 346 -19.83 -32.80 15.65
N TRP A 347 -19.38 -31.64 15.16
CA TRP A 347 -20.29 -30.57 14.75
C TRP A 347 -21.07 -30.95 13.50
N SER A 348 -22.35 -30.59 13.49
CA SER A 348 -23.19 -30.72 12.31
C SER A 348 -23.04 -29.49 11.41
N TRP A 349 -22.99 -29.69 10.10
CA TRP A 349 -22.98 -28.59 9.14
C TRP A 349 -24.33 -28.42 8.42
N THR A 350 -24.61 -27.20 8.01
CA THR A 350 -25.76 -26.82 7.17
C THR A 350 -25.34 -25.81 6.12
N SER A 351 -25.81 -25.98 4.89
CA SER A 351 -25.73 -24.96 3.84
C SER A 351 -27.13 -24.40 3.59
N SER A 352 -27.29 -23.08 3.67
CA SER A 352 -28.59 -22.40 3.53
C SER A 352 -28.39 -21.00 2.95
N GLY A 353 -28.92 -20.76 1.75
CA GLY A 353 -28.69 -19.49 1.05
C GLY A 353 -27.21 -19.34 0.68
N SER A 354 -26.61 -18.20 1.06
CA SER A 354 -25.21 -17.87 0.83
C SER A 354 -24.31 -18.14 2.05
N LEU A 355 -24.67 -19.08 2.92
CA LEU A 355 -23.92 -19.44 4.13
C LEU A 355 -23.70 -20.95 4.23
N LEU A 356 -22.48 -21.33 4.61
CA LEU A 356 -22.12 -22.64 5.16
C LEU A 356 -21.82 -22.44 6.64
N THR A 357 -22.48 -23.24 7.48
CA THR A 357 -22.36 -23.16 8.92
C THR A 357 -21.98 -24.52 9.49
N TRP A 358 -20.99 -24.58 10.38
CA TRP A 358 -20.82 -25.67 11.32
C TRP A 358 -21.36 -25.22 12.69
N ASN A 359 -22.17 -26.06 13.32
CA ASN A 359 -22.75 -25.81 14.64
C ASN A 359 -22.49 -26.99 15.58
N CYS A 360 -22.19 -26.67 16.83
CA CYS A 360 -22.35 -27.57 17.95
C CYS A 360 -23.79 -28.11 17.98
N THR A 361 -23.94 -29.40 18.25
CA THR A 361 -25.23 -30.12 18.10
C THR A 361 -26.25 -29.78 19.19
N GLU A 362 -25.80 -29.19 20.31
CA GLU A 362 -26.62 -28.75 21.44
C GLU A 362 -26.15 -27.37 21.93
N THR A 363 -27.10 -26.54 22.37
CA THR A 363 -26.81 -25.25 23.03
C THR A 363 -26.40 -25.44 24.49
N TYR A 364 -25.71 -24.46 25.08
CA TYR A 364 -25.30 -24.49 26.49
C TYR A 364 -26.46 -24.77 27.47
N ALA A 365 -27.65 -24.24 27.18
CA ALA A 365 -28.85 -24.45 28.00
C ALA A 365 -29.43 -25.87 27.90
N GLN A 366 -29.10 -26.62 26.85
CA GLN A 366 -29.46 -28.04 26.70
C GLN A 366 -28.39 -28.94 27.32
N ASN A 367 -27.12 -28.62 27.07
CA ASN A 367 -25.96 -29.37 27.55
C ASN A 367 -24.75 -28.44 27.71
N GLU A 368 -24.42 -28.05 28.95
CA GLU A 368 -23.24 -27.24 29.29
C GLU A 368 -21.91 -27.90 28.89
N TRP A 369 -21.95 -29.23 28.67
CA TRP A 369 -20.84 -30.08 28.25
C TRP A 369 -20.82 -30.39 26.77
N ALA A 370 -21.67 -29.75 25.94
CA ALA A 370 -21.59 -29.92 24.49
C ALA A 370 -20.21 -29.50 23.94
N ASN A 371 -19.93 -29.94 22.70
CA ASN A 371 -18.63 -29.92 22.04
C ASN A 371 -18.13 -28.53 21.60
N ALA A 372 -18.27 -27.49 22.41
CA ALA A 372 -17.80 -26.14 22.08
C ALA A 372 -16.26 -26.07 21.99
N ILE A 373 -15.74 -25.14 21.17
CA ILE A 373 -14.31 -24.81 21.13
C ILE A 373 -13.95 -24.12 22.45
N ARG A 374 -13.40 -24.88 23.39
CA ARG A 374 -13.00 -24.43 24.73
C ARG A 374 -11.55 -23.94 24.70
N TRP A 375 -11.16 -23.17 25.70
CA TRP A 375 -9.82 -22.58 25.75
C TRP A 375 -8.69 -23.61 25.60
N GLY A 376 -7.59 -23.17 24.98
CA GLY A 376 -6.48 -23.98 24.48
C GLY A 376 -6.87 -25.17 23.59
N THR A 377 -7.98 -25.10 22.85
CA THR A 377 -8.33 -26.11 21.82
C THR A 377 -8.53 -25.44 20.47
N THR A 378 -8.19 -26.17 19.41
CA THR A 378 -8.24 -25.68 18.02
C THR A 378 -9.07 -26.66 17.20
N TYR A 379 -10.13 -26.17 16.54
CA TYR A 379 -10.99 -26.99 15.69
C TYR A 379 -10.78 -26.56 14.23
N THR A 380 -10.70 -27.53 13.33
CA THR A 380 -10.35 -27.30 11.93
C THR A 380 -11.55 -27.62 11.04
N PHE A 381 -11.86 -26.69 10.15
CA PHE A 381 -12.98 -26.74 9.22
C PHE A 381 -12.44 -26.68 7.80
N SER A 382 -12.96 -27.51 6.89
CA SER A 382 -12.61 -27.37 5.47
C SER A 382 -13.76 -27.75 4.56
N PHE A 383 -13.73 -27.22 3.33
CA PHE A 383 -14.62 -27.63 2.25
C PHE A 383 -13.96 -27.39 0.91
N LYS A 384 -14.46 -28.08 -0.13
CA LYS A 384 -14.10 -27.80 -1.51
C LYS A 384 -15.23 -27.06 -2.19
N THR A 385 -14.86 -26.10 -3.03
CA THR A 385 -15.82 -25.33 -3.82
C THR A 385 -15.24 -24.96 -5.18
N THR A 386 -16.12 -24.63 -6.10
CA THR A 386 -15.80 -24.03 -7.40
C THR A 386 -15.82 -22.49 -7.37
N ALA A 387 -15.64 -21.89 -6.20
CA ALA A 387 -15.51 -20.45 -6.01
C ALA A 387 -14.05 -20.13 -5.62
N SER A 388 -13.44 -19.19 -6.34
CA SER A 388 -12.08 -18.70 -6.12
C SER A 388 -11.95 -17.92 -4.79
N PRO A 389 -10.76 -17.86 -4.18
CA PRO A 389 -10.51 -17.20 -2.89
C PRO A 389 -10.77 -15.70 -2.98
N GLN A 390 -11.40 -15.16 -1.95
CA GLN A 390 -11.80 -13.75 -1.83
C GLN A 390 -11.81 -13.35 -0.35
N ASN A 391 -11.80 -12.05 -0.06
CA ASN A 391 -11.99 -11.50 1.28
C ASN A 391 -13.49 -11.36 1.63
N ALA A 392 -13.85 -11.68 2.88
CA ALA A 392 -15.18 -11.44 3.46
C ALA A 392 -15.09 -11.54 5.00
N THR A 393 -16.22 -11.83 5.65
CA THR A 393 -16.41 -11.83 7.11
C THR A 393 -16.97 -13.18 7.56
N ALA A 394 -16.36 -13.78 8.59
CA ALA A 394 -16.86 -14.97 9.25
C ALA A 394 -17.81 -14.58 10.40
N VAL A 395 -18.56 -15.54 10.95
CA VAL A 395 -19.28 -15.31 12.21
C VAL A 395 -19.07 -16.47 13.17
N LEU A 396 -18.49 -16.16 14.33
CA LEU A 396 -18.30 -17.09 15.44
C LEU A 396 -19.47 -16.96 16.43
N GLY A 397 -20.28 -18.01 16.56
CA GLY A 397 -21.31 -18.05 17.60
C GLY A 397 -20.69 -18.38 18.95
N VAL A 398 -20.96 -17.57 19.98
CA VAL A 398 -20.51 -17.83 21.35
C VAL A 398 -21.35 -18.92 22.02
N PHE A 399 -20.74 -19.77 22.86
CA PHE A 399 -21.41 -20.90 23.51
C PHE A 399 -22.04 -20.56 24.86
N LYS A 400 -21.27 -20.03 25.82
CA LYS A 400 -21.75 -19.70 27.16
C LYS A 400 -22.62 -18.43 27.14
N PRO A 401 -23.64 -18.29 28.00
CA PRO A 401 -24.37 -17.02 28.17
C PRO A 401 -23.46 -15.94 28.79
N GLY A 402 -23.68 -14.66 28.46
CA GLY A 402 -22.88 -13.52 28.91
C GLY A 402 -22.89 -13.32 30.43
N SER A 403 -21.78 -12.83 31.01
CA SER A 403 -21.79 -12.32 32.38
C SER A 403 -22.35 -10.88 32.44
N GLY A 404 -23.62 -10.70 32.05
CA GLY A 404 -24.26 -9.40 31.92
C GLY A 404 -24.66 -9.10 30.48
N ASN A 405 -24.37 -7.88 30.01
CA ASN A 405 -24.85 -7.33 28.73
C ASN A 405 -24.04 -7.76 27.48
N SER A 406 -23.27 -8.86 27.56
CA SER A 406 -22.39 -9.29 26.47
C SER A 406 -23.16 -9.56 25.16
N GLN A 407 -22.84 -8.81 24.11
CA GLN A 407 -23.40 -8.96 22.75
C GLN A 407 -22.86 -10.22 22.05
N ALA A 408 -23.42 -10.56 20.88
CA ALA A 408 -22.83 -11.55 19.98
C ALA A 408 -21.68 -10.93 19.15
N MET A 409 -20.66 -11.73 18.80
CA MET A 409 -19.49 -11.28 18.05
C MET A 409 -19.67 -11.54 16.54
N GLU A 410 -19.45 -10.52 15.71
CA GLU A 410 -19.19 -10.66 14.27
C GLU A 410 -17.68 -10.58 13.99
N VAL A 411 -17.18 -11.26 12.96
CA VAL A 411 -15.75 -11.58 12.83
C VAL A 411 -15.19 -11.26 11.44
N TYR A 412 -14.47 -10.15 11.32
CA TYR A 412 -13.74 -9.83 10.09
C TYR A 412 -12.49 -10.71 9.96
N GLY A 413 -12.32 -11.33 8.80
CA GLY A 413 -11.21 -12.23 8.47
C GLY A 413 -11.57 -13.04 7.22
N THR A 414 -10.64 -13.19 6.28
CA THR A 414 -10.86 -13.66 4.89
C THR A 414 -11.78 -14.88 4.77
N VAL A 415 -12.90 -14.72 4.04
CA VAL A 415 -13.86 -15.78 3.71
C VAL A 415 -14.53 -15.50 2.36
N VAL A 416 -15.31 -16.44 1.82
CA VAL A 416 -15.95 -16.29 0.50
C VAL A 416 -17.29 -15.55 0.59
N ALA A 417 -17.50 -14.47 -0.17
CA ALA A 417 -18.86 -14.00 -0.49
C ALA A 417 -18.94 -13.52 -1.96
N ALA A 418 -20.07 -13.79 -2.62
CA ALA A 418 -20.17 -13.72 -4.08
C ALA A 418 -20.46 -12.33 -4.66
N THR A 419 -19.95 -12.08 -5.86
CA THR A 419 -20.74 -11.41 -6.91
C THR A 419 -21.28 -12.44 -7.91
N SER A 420 -22.44 -12.13 -8.49
CA SER A 420 -23.16 -13.03 -9.38
C SER A 420 -22.58 -13.03 -10.79
N GLY A 421 -21.99 -14.14 -11.23
CA GLY A 421 -21.64 -14.34 -12.65
C GLY A 421 -20.26 -14.91 -12.98
N GLY A 422 -19.48 -15.37 -12.00
CA GLY A 422 -18.18 -16.01 -12.26
C GLY A 422 -18.31 -17.33 -13.02
N GLY A 423 -17.79 -17.35 -14.26
CA GLY A 423 -17.09 -18.54 -14.75
C GLY A 423 -15.73 -18.66 -14.05
N ILE A 424 -14.77 -19.32 -14.70
CA ILE A 424 -13.36 -19.05 -14.39
C ILE A 424 -13.17 -17.54 -14.62
N ILE A 425 -12.63 -16.81 -13.64
CA ILE A 425 -12.16 -15.44 -13.88
C ILE A 425 -10.76 -15.62 -14.44
N ASP A 426 -10.79 -15.90 -15.74
CA ASP A 426 -9.70 -16.07 -16.68
C ASP A 426 -10.09 -15.10 -17.79
N CYS A 427 -9.80 -13.81 -17.55
CA CYS A 427 -10.31 -12.75 -18.40
C CYS A 427 -9.58 -12.74 -19.76
N ASN A 428 -8.30 -13.11 -19.74
CA ASN A 428 -7.40 -13.12 -20.88
C ASN A 428 -7.57 -14.41 -21.73
N GLY A 429 -8.22 -15.43 -21.17
CA GLY A 429 -8.64 -16.67 -21.85
C GLY A 429 -7.53 -17.70 -22.01
N ASN A 430 -6.56 -17.72 -21.10
CA ASN A 430 -5.36 -18.57 -21.16
C ASN A 430 -5.50 -19.92 -20.41
N ASP A 431 -6.66 -20.21 -19.80
CA ASP A 431 -6.96 -21.36 -18.90
C ASP A 431 -6.16 -21.35 -17.56
N ILE A 432 -5.61 -20.21 -17.13
CA ILE A 432 -5.01 -19.90 -15.81
C ILE A 432 -5.99 -18.97 -15.05
N ASP A 433 -5.93 -18.95 -13.72
CA ASP A 433 -6.76 -18.06 -12.90
C ASP A 433 -6.10 -16.68 -12.86
N ASP A 434 -6.88 -15.61 -13.00
CA ASP A 434 -6.42 -14.22 -12.98
C ASP A 434 -5.44 -13.93 -11.81
N ALA A 435 -5.74 -14.43 -10.61
CA ALA A 435 -4.86 -14.30 -9.43
C ALA A 435 -3.57 -15.17 -9.49
N ASP A 436 -3.62 -16.33 -10.15
CA ASP A 436 -2.42 -17.12 -10.44
C ASP A 436 -1.55 -16.38 -11.48
N ASP A 437 -2.14 -15.64 -12.43
CA ASP A 437 -1.38 -14.84 -13.39
C ASP A 437 -0.62 -13.69 -12.72
N ILE A 438 -1.27 -12.92 -11.84
CA ILE A 438 -0.63 -11.86 -11.04
C ILE A 438 0.52 -12.44 -10.18
N ALA A 439 0.25 -13.52 -9.44
CA ALA A 439 1.22 -14.12 -8.52
C ALA A 439 2.45 -14.71 -9.21
N ASN A 440 2.33 -15.14 -10.48
CA ASN A 440 3.45 -15.60 -11.30
C ASN A 440 4.12 -14.48 -12.11
N GLY A 441 3.60 -13.25 -12.06
CA GLY A 441 4.03 -12.14 -12.91
C GLY A 441 3.68 -12.30 -14.39
N THR A 442 2.74 -13.20 -14.71
CA THR A 442 2.20 -13.39 -16.06
C THR A 442 1.03 -12.45 -16.36
N SER A 443 0.49 -11.71 -15.40
CA SER A 443 -0.31 -10.49 -15.62
C SER A 443 0.07 -9.40 -14.62
N ALA A 444 -0.29 -8.15 -14.91
CA ALA A 444 -0.13 -7.04 -13.98
C ALA A 444 -1.37 -6.94 -13.05
N ASP A 445 -1.20 -6.26 -11.91
CA ASP A 445 -2.25 -5.77 -10.99
C ASP A 445 -1.63 -4.57 -10.25
N CYS A 446 -1.32 -3.48 -10.96
CA CYS A 446 -0.58 -2.37 -10.34
C CYS A 446 -1.46 -1.48 -9.45
N ASN A 447 -2.80 -1.64 -9.48
CA ASN A 447 -3.66 -1.06 -8.45
C ASN A 447 -3.77 -1.94 -7.18
N ALA A 448 -3.19 -3.16 -7.23
CA ALA A 448 -3.08 -4.14 -6.15
C ALA A 448 -4.43 -4.58 -5.54
N ASN A 449 -5.49 -4.62 -6.35
CA ASN A 449 -6.83 -5.02 -5.90
C ASN A 449 -7.15 -6.51 -6.10
N GLY A 450 -6.25 -7.26 -6.75
CA GLY A 450 -6.39 -8.71 -6.98
C GLY A 450 -7.19 -9.08 -8.23
N VAL A 451 -7.38 -8.14 -9.16
CA VAL A 451 -7.91 -8.35 -10.51
C VAL A 451 -6.86 -7.88 -11.50
N PRO A 452 -6.44 -8.69 -12.49
CA PRO A 452 -5.42 -8.24 -13.42
C PRO A 452 -5.93 -7.10 -14.27
N ASP A 453 -5.06 -6.17 -14.67
CA ASP A 453 -5.51 -4.91 -15.28
C ASP A 453 -6.19 -5.13 -16.66
N GLU A 454 -5.82 -6.21 -17.37
CA GLU A 454 -6.52 -6.67 -18.58
C GLU A 454 -7.94 -7.22 -18.34
N CYS A 455 -8.29 -7.47 -17.08
CA CYS A 455 -9.55 -8.06 -16.58
C CYS A 455 -10.48 -7.03 -15.95
N GLU A 456 -9.92 -5.91 -15.54
CA GLU A 456 -10.70 -4.77 -15.13
C GLU A 456 -11.50 -4.22 -16.31
N SER A 457 -12.71 -3.72 -16.04
CA SER A 457 -13.27 -2.73 -16.96
C SER A 457 -12.44 -1.48 -16.73
N PRO A 458 -11.64 -1.02 -17.72
CA PRO A 458 -10.70 0.06 -17.48
C PRO A 458 -11.47 1.26 -16.92
N GLY A 459 -10.99 1.80 -15.80
CA GLY A 459 -11.25 3.19 -15.48
C GLY A 459 -10.66 3.96 -16.64
N SER A 460 -11.51 4.47 -17.55
CA SER A 460 -11.03 4.82 -18.88
C SER A 460 -10.03 5.96 -18.77
N CYS A 461 -8.83 5.77 -19.31
CA CYS A 461 -7.93 6.87 -19.45
C CYS A 461 -8.40 7.75 -20.60
N GLU A 462 -9.25 8.74 -20.28
CA GLU A 462 -9.82 9.67 -21.25
C GLU A 462 -8.72 10.54 -21.92
N THR A 463 -7.58 10.74 -21.25
CA THR A 463 -6.45 11.57 -21.74
C THR A 463 -5.06 11.00 -21.38
N PRO A 464 -4.56 9.98 -22.10
CA PRO A 464 -3.18 9.51 -21.97
C PRO A 464 -2.17 10.59 -22.38
N SER A 465 -1.07 10.75 -21.64
CA SER A 465 -0.08 11.80 -21.93
C SER A 465 1.35 11.40 -21.56
N LEU A 466 2.34 12.03 -22.19
CA LEU A 466 3.77 11.90 -21.86
C LEU A 466 4.26 13.07 -21.01
N VAL A 467 4.60 12.79 -19.75
CA VAL A 467 4.90 13.74 -18.67
C VAL A 467 6.39 13.88 -18.39
N GLN A 468 6.97 15.07 -18.58
CA GLN A 468 8.40 15.32 -18.38
C GLN A 468 8.80 15.30 -16.90
N VAL A 469 9.02 14.11 -16.39
CA VAL A 469 9.46 13.85 -15.01
C VAL A 469 10.94 14.22 -14.75
N GLY A 470 11.75 14.49 -15.79
CA GLY A 470 13.13 14.94 -15.54
C GLY A 470 13.88 15.50 -16.74
N SER A 471 14.83 16.39 -16.47
CA SER A 471 15.73 16.97 -17.48
C SER A 471 17.12 17.27 -16.91
N GLY A 472 18.06 17.65 -17.78
CA GLY A 472 19.43 18.02 -17.39
C GLY A 472 20.40 16.85 -17.23
N TYR A 473 19.98 15.63 -17.61
CA TYR A 473 20.84 14.45 -17.67
C TYR A 473 21.86 14.54 -18.82
N GLY A 474 22.85 13.64 -18.83
CA GLY A 474 23.58 13.30 -20.06
C GLY A 474 22.67 12.60 -21.10
N PRO A 475 23.16 12.33 -22.32
CA PRO A 475 22.35 11.68 -23.37
C PRO A 475 21.84 10.32 -22.90
N LEU A 476 20.54 10.21 -22.63
CA LEU A 476 19.93 8.99 -22.07
C LEU A 476 19.79 7.92 -23.15
N VAL A 477 20.11 6.68 -22.82
CA VAL A 477 20.05 5.55 -23.76
C VAL A 477 19.41 4.28 -23.19
N ALA A 478 19.08 4.24 -21.90
CA ALA A 478 18.26 3.21 -21.28
C ALA A 478 17.85 3.66 -19.87
N GLY A 479 16.78 3.09 -19.32
CA GLY A 479 16.58 3.05 -17.89
C GLY A 479 15.72 1.86 -17.50
N THR A 480 15.93 1.36 -16.29
CA THR A 480 15.29 0.15 -15.77
C THR A 480 15.42 0.08 -14.25
N SER A 481 14.45 -0.50 -13.57
CA SER A 481 14.52 -0.81 -12.13
C SER A 481 15.05 -2.23 -11.89
N PRO A 482 15.69 -2.50 -10.74
CA PRO A 482 15.91 -3.87 -10.28
C PRO A 482 14.59 -4.61 -10.03
N PRO A 483 14.57 -5.95 -10.14
CA PRO A 483 13.40 -6.74 -9.76
C PRO A 483 12.98 -6.48 -8.30
N GLY A 484 11.72 -6.07 -8.10
CA GLY A 484 11.15 -5.75 -6.79
C GLY A 484 11.53 -4.38 -6.20
N ASP A 485 12.13 -3.48 -6.99
CA ASP A 485 12.53 -2.13 -6.55
C ASP A 485 11.59 -1.07 -7.16
N THR A 486 10.47 -0.81 -6.48
CA THR A 486 9.40 0.09 -6.92
C THR A 486 9.70 1.57 -6.72
N ASP A 487 10.73 1.90 -5.94
CA ASP A 487 11.04 3.29 -5.57
C ASP A 487 12.04 3.98 -6.50
N ARG A 488 12.80 3.23 -7.32
CA ARG A 488 14.00 3.74 -8.00
C ARG A 488 14.11 3.31 -9.46
N LEU A 489 14.37 4.28 -10.34
CA LEU A 489 14.66 4.07 -11.76
C LEU A 489 16.12 4.43 -12.07
N PHE A 490 16.87 3.48 -12.65
CA PHE A 490 18.30 3.66 -12.93
C PHE A 490 18.52 4.11 -14.38
N LEU A 491 18.94 5.36 -14.56
CA LEU A 491 19.05 6.04 -15.85
C LEU A 491 20.48 5.97 -16.41
N VAL A 492 20.63 5.48 -17.63
CA VAL A 492 21.91 5.24 -18.30
C VAL A 492 22.27 6.38 -19.23
N GLU A 493 23.34 7.12 -18.92
CA GLU A 493 23.88 8.15 -19.81
C GLU A 493 24.97 7.59 -20.72
N GLN A 494 24.89 7.87 -22.03
CA GLN A 494 25.88 7.44 -23.03
C GLN A 494 27.32 7.88 -22.67
N THR A 495 27.44 8.99 -21.95
CA THR A 495 28.68 9.57 -21.41
C THR A 495 29.43 8.64 -20.45
N GLY A 496 28.75 7.71 -19.78
CA GLY A 496 29.35 6.71 -18.90
C GLY A 496 28.86 6.71 -17.46
N ASP A 497 27.88 7.54 -17.12
CA ASP A 497 27.27 7.56 -15.79
C ASP A 497 25.96 6.75 -15.76
N ILE A 498 25.63 6.21 -14.59
CA ILE A 498 24.28 5.76 -14.26
C ILE A 498 23.77 6.64 -13.11
N LYS A 499 22.60 7.25 -13.27
CA LYS A 499 21.93 8.06 -12.23
C LYS A 499 20.77 7.27 -11.62
N ILE A 500 20.34 7.66 -10.42
CA ILE A 500 19.11 7.16 -9.81
C ILE A 500 18.10 8.29 -9.78
N MET A 501 16.92 8.04 -10.34
CA MET A 501 15.71 8.83 -10.14
C MET A 501 14.86 8.14 -9.07
N ASP A 502 14.42 8.93 -8.09
CA ASP A 502 13.38 8.54 -7.12
C ASP A 502 12.03 8.58 -7.84
N LEU A 503 11.23 7.51 -7.79
CA LEU A 503 9.96 7.44 -8.51
C LEU A 503 8.80 8.15 -7.79
N ASN A 504 8.90 8.30 -6.46
CA ASN A 504 7.89 8.99 -5.65
C ASN A 504 7.92 10.53 -5.82
N SER A 505 9.08 11.09 -6.16
CA SER A 505 9.32 12.54 -6.27
C SER A 505 9.90 12.99 -7.61
N TYR A 506 10.17 12.04 -8.52
CA TYR A 506 10.93 12.22 -9.77
C TYR A 506 12.29 12.93 -9.62
N SER A 507 12.80 13.02 -8.39
CA SER A 507 14.03 13.76 -8.10
C SER A 507 15.29 12.92 -8.41
N ASN A 508 16.33 13.58 -8.88
CA ASN A 508 17.64 12.94 -9.09
C ASN A 508 18.34 12.77 -7.74
N ILE A 509 18.48 11.53 -7.28
CA ILE A 509 19.07 11.21 -5.98
C ILE A 509 20.60 11.38 -6.06
N VAL A 510 21.27 10.50 -6.81
CA VAL A 510 22.73 10.38 -6.89
C VAL A 510 23.19 9.72 -8.20
N THR A 511 24.50 9.76 -8.42
CA THR A 511 25.18 8.95 -9.46
C THR A 511 25.56 7.58 -8.88
N PHE A 512 24.87 6.53 -9.32
CA PHE A 512 25.10 5.14 -8.92
C PHE A 512 26.50 4.65 -9.30
N ILE A 513 26.96 4.96 -10.53
CA ILE A 513 28.31 4.65 -10.99
C ILE A 513 28.81 5.65 -12.04
N ASP A 514 30.11 5.98 -11.98
CA ASP A 514 30.85 6.71 -13.02
C ASP A 514 31.84 5.73 -13.70
N LEU A 515 31.63 5.51 -15.00
CA LEU A 515 32.50 4.74 -15.90
C LEU A 515 33.13 5.62 -17.00
N THR A 516 32.98 6.96 -16.94
CA THR A 516 33.46 7.93 -17.95
C THR A 516 34.94 7.71 -18.32
N SER A 517 35.77 7.37 -17.33
CA SER A 517 37.21 7.11 -17.50
C SER A 517 37.57 5.81 -18.24
N ARG A 518 36.62 4.88 -18.43
CA ARG A 518 36.80 3.58 -19.09
C ARG A 518 36.26 3.53 -20.52
N ILE A 519 35.43 4.52 -20.87
CA ILE A 519 34.57 4.52 -22.06
C ILE A 519 35.14 5.42 -23.15
N SER A 520 34.86 5.10 -24.42
CA SER A 520 35.03 6.05 -25.53
C SER A 520 33.66 6.46 -26.05
N THR A 521 33.40 7.76 -26.12
CA THR A 521 32.14 8.32 -26.62
C THR A 521 32.22 8.76 -28.09
N GLY A 522 31.05 8.96 -28.71
CA GLY A 522 30.87 9.63 -29.99
C GLY A 522 30.63 8.68 -31.17
N GLY A 523 29.61 8.99 -31.97
CA GLY A 523 28.92 7.98 -32.78
C GLY A 523 27.94 7.22 -31.89
N GLU A 524 27.75 5.92 -32.13
CA GLU A 524 26.92 5.04 -31.30
C GLU A 524 27.70 4.45 -30.11
N ARG A 525 28.87 5.01 -29.78
CA ARG A 525 29.76 4.52 -28.73
C ARG A 525 29.50 5.24 -27.41
N GLY A 526 29.40 4.48 -26.33
CA GLY A 526 29.19 4.98 -24.97
C GLY A 526 29.02 3.84 -23.96
N LEU A 527 28.40 4.14 -22.82
CA LEU A 527 27.62 3.15 -22.05
C LEU A 527 26.27 3.00 -22.76
N LEU A 528 25.79 1.78 -23.02
CA LEU A 528 24.67 1.55 -23.96
C LEU A 528 23.55 0.65 -23.41
N GLY A 529 23.81 -0.09 -22.33
CA GLY A 529 22.82 -0.97 -21.71
C GLY A 529 23.17 -1.30 -20.26
N LEU A 530 22.13 -1.52 -19.47
CA LEU A 530 22.12 -1.92 -18.06
C LEU A 530 21.10 -3.06 -17.90
N ALA A 531 21.45 -4.08 -17.13
CA ALA A 531 20.52 -5.11 -16.67
C ALA A 531 20.88 -5.54 -15.24
N PHE A 532 19.90 -5.57 -14.34
CA PHE A 532 20.04 -6.14 -13.00
C PHE A 532 19.90 -7.67 -13.06
N HIS A 533 20.59 -8.40 -12.17
CA HIS A 533 20.38 -9.83 -12.05
C HIS A 533 18.96 -10.13 -11.55
N PRO A 534 18.31 -11.23 -11.97
CA PRO A 534 17.02 -11.65 -11.40
C PRO A 534 17.05 -11.71 -9.86
N ASP A 535 18.12 -12.28 -9.30
CA ASP A 535 18.37 -12.31 -7.84
C ASP A 535 19.04 -11.04 -7.25
N TYR A 536 18.91 -9.85 -7.85
CA TYR A 536 19.64 -8.64 -7.42
C TYR A 536 19.49 -8.33 -5.93
N ALA A 537 18.29 -8.49 -5.36
CA ALA A 537 18.03 -8.28 -3.93
C ALA A 537 18.91 -9.14 -3.01
N THR A 538 19.38 -10.30 -3.47
CA THR A 538 20.24 -11.20 -2.67
C THR A 538 21.73 -11.12 -3.04
N ASN A 539 22.05 -10.87 -4.31
CA ASN A 539 23.43 -10.97 -4.82
C ASN A 539 24.06 -9.61 -5.20
N GLY A 540 23.24 -8.57 -5.35
CA GLY A 540 23.67 -7.20 -5.65
C GLY A 540 24.35 -7.02 -7.01
N TYR A 541 24.22 -7.96 -7.95
CA TYR A 541 24.91 -7.91 -9.25
C TYR A 541 24.10 -7.23 -10.35
N PHE A 542 24.79 -6.40 -11.13
CA PHE A 542 24.25 -5.79 -12.34
C PHE A 542 25.28 -5.84 -13.47
N TYR A 543 24.80 -5.74 -14.70
CA TYR A 543 25.55 -5.99 -15.92
C TYR A 543 25.41 -4.78 -16.84
N VAL A 544 26.52 -4.41 -17.48
CA VAL A 544 26.58 -3.28 -18.40
C VAL A 544 27.22 -3.67 -19.73
N ASN A 545 26.75 -3.03 -20.79
CA ASN A 545 27.36 -3.06 -22.12
C ASN A 545 27.90 -1.67 -22.45
N TYR A 546 29.21 -1.57 -22.70
CA TYR A 546 29.86 -0.29 -22.99
C TYR A 546 30.98 -0.41 -24.02
N THR A 547 31.29 0.70 -24.69
CA THR A 547 32.43 0.80 -25.62
C THR A 547 33.67 1.33 -24.90
N ASN A 548 34.71 0.51 -24.75
CA ASN A 548 35.91 0.90 -24.02
C ASN A 548 36.79 1.91 -24.78
N THR A 549 37.83 2.45 -24.12
CA THR A 549 38.77 3.44 -24.71
C THR A 549 39.50 2.97 -25.99
N SER A 550 39.44 1.69 -26.36
CA SER A 550 39.99 1.15 -27.61
C SER A 550 38.96 1.05 -28.74
N GLY A 551 37.70 1.42 -28.49
CA GLY A 551 36.58 1.29 -29.42
C GLY A 551 35.85 -0.05 -29.36
N ASN A 552 36.27 -1.00 -28.51
CA ASN A 552 35.68 -2.34 -28.45
C ASN A 552 34.47 -2.38 -27.50
N THR A 553 33.45 -3.16 -27.83
CA THR A 553 32.35 -3.49 -26.92
C THR A 553 32.86 -4.36 -25.78
N VAL A 554 32.43 -4.06 -24.55
CA VAL A 554 32.71 -4.81 -23.33
C VAL A 554 31.40 -5.12 -22.64
N ILE A 555 31.23 -6.39 -22.26
CA ILE A 555 30.13 -6.85 -21.41
C ILE A 555 30.75 -7.15 -20.05
N SER A 556 30.32 -6.44 -19.01
CA SER A 556 30.90 -6.48 -17.67
C SER A 556 29.83 -6.60 -16.59
N ARG A 557 30.13 -7.36 -15.54
CA ARG A 557 29.37 -7.40 -14.30
C ARG A 557 30.01 -6.50 -13.25
N PHE A 558 29.19 -5.77 -12.51
CA PHE A 558 29.54 -5.01 -11.31
C PHE A 558 28.68 -5.49 -10.12
N SER A 559 28.96 -4.96 -8.93
CA SER A 559 28.11 -5.12 -7.76
C SER A 559 27.77 -3.77 -7.13
N VAL A 560 26.62 -3.70 -6.48
CA VAL A 560 26.28 -2.65 -5.51
C VAL A 560 27.32 -2.63 -4.36
N SER A 561 27.39 -1.53 -3.62
CA SER A 561 28.21 -1.43 -2.41
C SER A 561 27.39 -1.85 -1.16
N ALA A 562 27.82 -1.44 0.03
CA ALA A 562 26.99 -1.57 1.24
C ALA A 562 25.93 -0.46 1.34
N ASP A 563 26.09 0.60 0.54
CA ASP A 563 25.11 1.64 0.28
C ASP A 563 24.34 1.23 -0.99
N PRO A 564 23.00 1.06 -0.93
CA PRO A 564 22.19 0.56 -2.04
C PRO A 564 22.11 1.56 -3.22
N ASP A 565 22.43 2.83 -3.00
CA ASP A 565 22.41 3.89 -4.02
C ASP A 565 23.77 4.12 -4.67
N VAL A 566 24.79 3.33 -4.30
CA VAL A 566 26.16 3.47 -4.80
C VAL A 566 26.76 2.13 -5.22
N ALA A 567 27.20 2.01 -6.46
CA ALA A 567 27.89 0.84 -6.97
C ALA A 567 29.38 0.82 -6.62
N ASN A 568 29.91 -0.38 -6.40
CA ASN A 568 31.36 -0.57 -6.27
C ASN A 568 32.02 -0.61 -7.66
N SER A 569 32.46 0.52 -8.18
CA SER A 569 33.14 0.58 -9.49
C SER A 569 34.44 -0.25 -9.58
N SER A 570 35.00 -0.72 -8.46
CA SER A 570 36.17 -1.61 -8.43
C SER A 570 35.84 -3.11 -8.50
N SER A 571 34.55 -3.49 -8.47
CA SER A 571 34.08 -4.88 -8.50
C SER A 571 34.04 -5.53 -9.90
N GLU A 572 34.43 -4.79 -10.94
CA GLU A 572 34.25 -5.18 -12.34
C GLU A 572 34.80 -6.58 -12.67
N VAL A 573 33.94 -7.41 -13.27
CA VAL A 573 34.30 -8.66 -13.93
C VAL A 573 33.88 -8.58 -15.39
N ILE A 574 34.86 -8.54 -16.30
CA ILE A 574 34.62 -8.58 -17.74
C ILE A 574 34.22 -10.00 -18.15
N LEU A 575 33.01 -10.16 -18.68
CA LEU A 575 32.51 -11.40 -19.28
C LEU A 575 33.01 -11.54 -20.72
N LYS A 576 32.96 -10.44 -21.49
CA LYS A 576 33.38 -10.43 -22.90
C LYS A 576 34.03 -9.10 -23.30
N THR A 577 34.89 -9.18 -24.31
CA THR A 577 35.33 -8.01 -25.09
C THR A 577 35.27 -8.38 -26.56
N ILE A 578 34.48 -7.65 -27.34
CA ILE A 578 34.20 -7.90 -28.76
C ILE A 578 34.81 -6.74 -29.56
N GLY A 579 35.64 -7.07 -30.55
CA GLY A 579 36.27 -6.07 -31.40
C GLY A 579 35.23 -5.38 -32.28
N GLN A 580 35.31 -4.05 -32.40
CA GLN A 580 34.49 -3.25 -33.30
C GLN A 580 35.41 -2.57 -34.31
N ASP A 581 35.16 -2.79 -35.61
CA ASP A 581 36.01 -2.23 -36.67
C ASP A 581 35.63 -0.78 -37.03
N PHE A 582 34.39 -0.37 -36.74
CA PHE A 582 33.88 0.98 -36.93
C PHE A 582 33.21 1.50 -35.66
N SER A 583 32.78 2.77 -35.69
CA SER A 583 32.27 3.53 -34.55
C SER A 583 30.74 3.67 -34.53
N ASN A 584 30.07 2.76 -35.22
CA ASN A 584 28.65 2.75 -35.51
C ASN A 584 28.20 1.28 -35.70
N HIS A 585 26.89 1.03 -35.59
CA HIS A 585 26.28 -0.30 -35.42
C HIS A 585 26.87 -1.07 -34.23
N ASN A 586 26.91 -0.41 -33.07
CA ASN A 586 27.48 -0.99 -31.87
C ASN A 586 26.52 -1.95 -31.13
N GLY A 587 25.23 -1.96 -31.48
CA GLY A 587 24.17 -2.56 -30.67
C GLY A 587 24.14 -1.90 -29.29
N GLY A 588 24.09 -2.72 -28.25
CA GLY A 588 24.36 -2.25 -26.88
C GLY A 588 23.28 -2.59 -25.86
N CYS A 589 22.05 -2.88 -26.31
CA CYS A 589 21.01 -3.36 -25.41
C CYS A 589 21.41 -4.69 -24.76
N ILE A 590 21.01 -4.85 -23.49
CA ILE A 590 21.30 -6.00 -22.66
C ILE A 590 20.14 -6.17 -21.68
N LYS A 591 19.60 -7.38 -21.55
CA LYS A 591 18.49 -7.74 -20.64
C LYS A 591 18.62 -9.21 -20.23
N PHE A 592 18.06 -9.56 -19.09
CA PHE A 592 17.80 -10.97 -18.77
C PHE A 592 16.51 -11.41 -19.45
N GLY A 593 16.48 -12.65 -19.94
CA GLY A 593 15.25 -13.32 -20.35
C GLY A 593 14.55 -14.01 -19.17
N PRO A 594 13.29 -14.45 -19.36
CA PRO A 594 12.56 -15.23 -18.35
C PRO A 594 13.21 -16.60 -18.05
N ASP A 595 14.18 -17.03 -18.87
CA ASP A 595 15.02 -18.21 -18.68
C ASP A 595 16.24 -17.97 -17.77
N GLY A 596 16.39 -16.77 -17.21
CA GLY A 596 17.51 -16.37 -16.37
C GLY A 596 18.82 -16.09 -17.12
N MET A 597 18.81 -16.10 -18.47
CA MET A 597 20.02 -15.90 -19.28
C MET A 597 20.18 -14.44 -19.69
N LEU A 598 21.42 -13.98 -19.80
CA LEU A 598 21.75 -12.61 -20.22
C LEU A 598 21.81 -12.53 -21.75
N TYR A 599 20.84 -11.85 -22.35
CA TYR A 599 20.77 -11.59 -23.78
C TYR A 599 21.52 -10.29 -24.14
N VAL A 600 22.18 -10.26 -25.29
CA VAL A 600 22.95 -9.09 -25.76
C VAL A 600 22.73 -8.83 -27.25
N GLY A 601 22.29 -7.61 -27.58
CA GLY A 601 22.14 -7.14 -28.95
C GLY A 601 23.47 -6.62 -29.50
N MET A 602 23.99 -7.27 -30.54
CA MET A 602 25.27 -6.91 -31.17
C MET A 602 25.06 -6.53 -32.64
N GLY A 603 25.23 -5.25 -32.96
CA GLY A 603 25.24 -4.80 -34.36
C GLY A 603 26.39 -5.39 -35.16
N ASP A 604 26.33 -5.25 -36.49
CA ASP A 604 27.33 -5.73 -37.45
C ASP A 604 28.69 -5.05 -37.31
N GLY A 605 28.86 -4.12 -36.37
CA GLY A 605 30.09 -3.38 -36.11
C GLY A 605 30.50 -2.42 -37.23
N GLY A 606 29.59 -2.15 -38.16
CA GLY A 606 29.50 -0.89 -38.85
C GLY A 606 30.13 -0.80 -40.23
N SER A 607 30.08 0.44 -40.71
CA SER A 607 29.99 0.86 -42.11
C SER A 607 28.80 0.25 -42.85
N GLY A 608 28.10 1.08 -43.65
CA GLY A 608 26.87 0.67 -44.31
C GLY A 608 27.03 -0.52 -45.26
N GLY A 609 26.06 -1.43 -45.22
CA GLY A 609 26.00 -2.63 -46.06
C GLY A 609 26.96 -3.76 -45.68
N ASP A 610 27.27 -3.94 -44.38
CA ASP A 610 28.16 -4.98 -43.82
C ASP A 610 29.30 -5.41 -44.76
N PRO A 611 30.34 -4.57 -44.95
CA PRO A 611 31.37 -4.79 -45.95
C PRO A 611 32.27 -6.02 -45.67
N TYR A 612 32.08 -6.69 -44.54
CA TYR A 612 32.85 -7.86 -44.13
C TYR A 612 32.00 -9.12 -43.91
N ASP A 613 30.69 -9.08 -44.19
CA ASP A 613 29.76 -10.21 -44.10
C ASP A 613 29.57 -10.76 -42.67
N ARG A 614 29.87 -9.94 -41.65
CA ARG A 614 29.89 -10.35 -40.24
C ARG A 614 28.53 -10.85 -39.76
N ALA A 615 27.43 -10.24 -40.21
CA ALA A 615 26.08 -10.62 -39.80
C ALA A 615 25.74 -12.06 -40.22
N GLN A 616 26.23 -12.50 -41.38
CA GLN A 616 26.14 -13.88 -41.88
C GLN A 616 27.35 -14.76 -41.46
N ASP A 617 28.48 -14.19 -41.07
CA ASP A 617 29.65 -14.93 -40.56
C ASP A 617 29.35 -15.51 -39.17
N THR A 618 29.22 -16.84 -39.13
CA THR A 618 29.00 -17.63 -37.91
C THR A 618 30.23 -17.72 -37.01
N GLN A 619 31.39 -17.23 -37.47
CA GLN A 619 32.62 -17.10 -36.68
C GLN A 619 32.85 -15.68 -36.15
N SER A 620 31.85 -14.80 -36.27
CA SER A 620 31.82 -13.44 -35.72
C SER A 620 30.72 -13.30 -34.66
N LEU A 621 30.97 -12.49 -33.63
CA LEU A 621 29.95 -12.09 -32.63
C LEU A 621 29.23 -10.78 -32.98
N LEU A 622 29.49 -10.22 -34.17
CA LEU A 622 28.85 -9.01 -34.69
C LEU A 622 27.70 -9.35 -35.64
N GLY A 623 26.63 -8.57 -35.58
CA GLY A 623 25.37 -8.81 -36.32
C GLY A 623 24.65 -10.04 -35.80
N LYS A 624 24.46 -10.09 -34.48
CA LYS A 624 24.01 -11.25 -33.71
C LYS A 624 23.11 -10.83 -32.54
N MET A 625 22.23 -11.74 -32.13
CA MET A 625 21.79 -11.82 -30.74
C MET A 625 22.67 -12.85 -30.02
N LEU A 626 23.20 -12.51 -28.87
CA LEU A 626 23.95 -13.41 -27.99
C LEU A 626 23.10 -13.78 -26.77
N ARG A 627 23.33 -14.97 -26.20
CA ARG A 627 22.68 -15.44 -24.95
C ARG A 627 23.72 -16.11 -24.07
N LEU A 628 23.86 -15.64 -22.82
CA LEU A 628 24.95 -15.97 -21.91
C LEU A 628 24.47 -16.45 -20.53
N ASP A 629 25.10 -17.50 -20.02
CA ASP A 629 24.84 -18.09 -18.68
C ASP A 629 25.79 -17.47 -17.66
N VAL A 630 25.39 -16.37 -17.03
CA VAL A 630 26.31 -15.53 -16.24
C VAL A 630 26.79 -16.17 -14.93
N ASP A 631 26.05 -17.14 -14.40
CA ASP A 631 26.41 -17.87 -13.18
C ASP A 631 27.41 -19.01 -13.45
N ASN A 632 27.43 -19.55 -14.66
CA ASN A 632 28.35 -20.60 -15.10
C ASN A 632 29.72 -20.04 -15.53
N ALA A 633 30.34 -19.30 -14.62
CA ALA A 633 31.66 -18.74 -14.80
C ALA A 633 32.74 -19.83 -14.93
N PRO A 634 33.73 -19.69 -15.82
CA PRO A 634 34.03 -18.54 -16.67
C PRO A 634 33.62 -18.73 -18.14
N PHE A 635 32.82 -19.75 -18.45
CA PHE A 635 32.50 -20.08 -19.85
C PHE A 635 31.34 -19.24 -20.36
N TYR A 636 30.34 -18.99 -19.51
CA TYR A 636 29.16 -18.18 -19.79
C TYR A 636 28.32 -18.64 -21.00
N ILE A 637 28.35 -19.93 -21.31
CA ILE A 637 27.61 -20.54 -22.42
C ILE A 637 26.46 -21.39 -21.85
N PRO A 638 25.19 -21.04 -22.12
CA PRO A 638 24.04 -21.89 -21.82
C PRO A 638 24.15 -23.22 -22.58
N ALA A 639 23.89 -24.34 -21.92
CA ALA A 639 24.07 -25.67 -22.51
C ALA A 639 23.05 -26.02 -23.62
N ASP A 640 22.00 -25.21 -23.73
CA ASP A 640 20.87 -25.29 -24.65
C ASP A 640 20.93 -24.25 -25.79
N ASN A 641 21.95 -23.38 -25.83
CA ASN A 641 22.14 -22.44 -26.96
C ASN A 641 22.16 -23.20 -28.31
N PRO A 642 21.52 -22.64 -29.36
CA PRO A 642 21.19 -23.38 -30.58
C PRO A 642 22.40 -23.96 -31.33
N PHE A 643 23.58 -23.36 -31.13
CA PHE A 643 24.79 -23.68 -31.88
C PHE A 643 25.87 -24.44 -31.09
N VAL A 644 25.67 -24.77 -29.81
CA VAL A 644 26.68 -25.43 -28.93
C VAL A 644 27.17 -26.81 -29.45
N SER A 645 26.39 -27.44 -30.33
CA SER A 645 26.77 -28.70 -31.00
C SER A 645 27.30 -28.54 -32.43
N ASP A 646 27.37 -27.30 -32.94
CA ASP A 646 27.87 -26.94 -34.26
C ASP A 646 29.23 -26.25 -34.19
N GLY A 647 30.31 -27.02 -34.36
CA GLY A 647 31.67 -26.48 -34.43
C GLY A 647 31.99 -25.61 -35.65
N SER A 648 30.99 -25.12 -36.40
CA SER A 648 31.11 -24.08 -37.42
C SER A 648 30.45 -22.74 -37.05
N THR A 649 29.82 -22.66 -35.88
CA THR A 649 29.21 -21.44 -35.33
C THR A 649 29.76 -21.20 -33.91
N LEU A 650 29.76 -19.96 -33.43
CA LEU A 650 30.21 -19.62 -32.07
C LEU A 650 29.10 -19.92 -31.04
N ASP A 651 29.46 -20.54 -29.92
CA ASP A 651 28.53 -21.07 -28.91
C ASP A 651 27.71 -19.97 -28.19
N GLU A 652 28.21 -18.72 -28.18
CA GLU A 652 27.53 -17.55 -27.59
C GLU A 652 26.30 -17.09 -28.41
N ILE A 653 26.23 -17.48 -29.68
CA ILE A 653 25.23 -16.98 -30.63
C ILE A 653 23.87 -17.62 -30.33
N TRP A 654 22.84 -16.78 -30.27
CA TRP A 654 21.44 -17.19 -30.23
C TRP A 654 20.76 -17.01 -31.59
N ALA A 655 20.99 -15.88 -32.27
CA ALA A 655 20.51 -15.65 -33.64
C ALA A 655 21.52 -14.87 -34.51
N ILE A 656 21.40 -15.00 -35.83
CA ILE A 656 22.29 -14.36 -36.81
C ILE A 656 21.54 -13.42 -37.75
N GLY A 657 22.27 -12.65 -38.57
CA GLY A 657 21.68 -11.80 -39.59
C GLY A 657 21.03 -10.52 -39.07
N MET A 658 21.49 -10.00 -37.93
CA MET A 658 21.10 -8.66 -37.43
C MET A 658 22.00 -7.56 -37.99
N ARG A 659 21.49 -6.33 -38.13
CA ARG A 659 22.26 -5.15 -38.56
C ARG A 659 22.75 -4.30 -37.39
N ASN A 660 21.84 -3.77 -36.59
CA ASN A 660 22.06 -2.99 -35.38
C ASN A 660 20.82 -3.10 -34.48
N PRO A 661 20.67 -4.21 -33.72
CA PRO A 661 19.55 -4.40 -32.79
C PRO A 661 19.71 -3.44 -31.62
N TRP A 662 19.08 -2.28 -31.73
CA TRP A 662 19.34 -1.11 -30.87
C TRP A 662 18.62 -1.22 -29.53
N LYS A 663 17.35 -1.65 -29.55
CA LYS A 663 16.61 -2.09 -28.37
C LYS A 663 15.93 -3.42 -28.63
N PHE A 664 15.86 -4.21 -27.58
CA PHE A 664 14.99 -5.37 -27.50
C PHE A 664 14.41 -5.44 -26.09
N SER A 665 13.28 -6.10 -25.96
CA SER A 665 12.55 -6.30 -24.71
C SER A 665 11.99 -7.72 -24.68
N PHE A 666 11.84 -8.25 -23.48
CA PHE A 666 10.95 -9.37 -23.23
C PHE A 666 9.64 -8.76 -22.73
N ASP A 667 8.52 -9.20 -23.29
CA ASP A 667 7.22 -8.92 -22.71
C ASP A 667 7.14 -9.61 -21.33
N ARG A 668 6.73 -8.87 -20.30
CA ARG A 668 6.71 -9.34 -18.91
C ARG A 668 5.72 -10.48 -18.72
N GLN A 669 4.54 -10.35 -19.32
CA GLN A 669 3.45 -11.34 -19.26
C GLN A 669 3.77 -12.61 -20.05
N THR A 670 4.10 -12.48 -21.35
CA THR A 670 4.25 -13.66 -22.23
C THR A 670 5.66 -14.26 -22.23
N GLY A 671 6.68 -13.48 -21.89
CA GLY A 671 8.08 -13.82 -22.12
C GLY A 671 8.55 -13.70 -23.58
N ASP A 672 7.71 -13.17 -24.48
CA ASP A 672 8.03 -13.04 -25.91
C ASP A 672 9.11 -11.97 -26.15
N LEU A 673 10.02 -12.23 -27.10
CA LEU A 673 11.18 -11.40 -27.40
C LEU A 673 10.93 -10.49 -28.61
N TRP A 674 10.93 -9.19 -28.37
CA TRP A 674 10.77 -8.12 -29.36
C TRP A 674 12.11 -7.47 -29.66
N MET A 675 12.51 -7.37 -30.93
CA MET A 675 13.84 -6.87 -31.34
C MET A 675 13.73 -5.83 -32.45
N ALA A 676 13.98 -4.57 -32.12
CA ALA A 676 14.06 -3.49 -33.10
C ALA A 676 15.47 -3.44 -33.72
N ASP A 677 15.56 -3.75 -35.01
CA ASP A 677 16.81 -3.79 -35.77
C ASP A 677 16.87 -2.59 -36.73
N VAL A 678 17.81 -1.68 -36.48
CA VAL A 678 17.94 -0.45 -37.27
C VAL A 678 18.42 -0.80 -38.67
N GLY A 679 17.68 -0.33 -39.67
CA GLY A 679 17.92 -0.61 -41.07
C GLY A 679 18.89 0.35 -41.77
N GLN A 680 19.03 0.21 -43.09
CA GLN A 680 20.19 0.77 -43.80
C GLN A 680 19.94 2.09 -44.55
N ASN A 681 18.98 2.11 -45.47
CA ASN A 681 18.73 3.24 -46.39
C ASN A 681 17.25 3.36 -46.82
N ALA A 682 16.42 2.36 -46.51
CA ALA A 682 15.09 2.23 -47.11
C ALA A 682 14.02 1.66 -46.17
N TRP A 683 14.37 0.74 -45.27
CA TRP A 683 13.43 0.05 -44.37
C TRP A 683 14.00 -0.05 -42.97
N GLU A 684 13.13 0.05 -41.96
CA GLU A 684 13.39 -0.30 -40.56
C GLU A 684 12.63 -1.57 -40.19
N GLU A 685 13.09 -2.29 -39.16
CA GLU A 685 12.65 -3.67 -38.87
C GLU A 685 12.35 -3.90 -37.38
N ILE A 686 11.25 -4.58 -37.09
CA ILE A 686 10.96 -5.16 -35.77
C ILE A 686 10.75 -6.66 -35.96
N ASN A 687 11.62 -7.44 -35.34
CA ASN A 687 11.59 -8.89 -35.28
C ASN A 687 10.91 -9.35 -33.98
N PHE A 688 10.29 -10.52 -34.02
CA PHE A 688 9.53 -11.10 -32.91
C PHE A 688 9.83 -12.60 -32.81
N GLU A 689 10.01 -13.09 -31.59
CA GLU A 689 10.19 -14.50 -31.28
C GLU A 689 9.34 -14.87 -30.06
N PRO A 690 8.51 -15.93 -30.12
CA PRO A 690 7.72 -16.34 -28.96
C PRO A 690 8.62 -16.89 -27.85
N ALA A 691 8.19 -16.83 -26.58
CA ALA A 691 8.97 -17.22 -25.40
C ALA A 691 9.53 -18.66 -25.47
N ALA A 692 8.81 -19.57 -26.13
CA ALA A 692 9.24 -20.95 -26.37
C ALA A 692 10.34 -21.10 -27.45
N SER A 693 10.85 -20.00 -28.01
CA SER A 693 11.82 -19.98 -29.10
C SER A 693 13.23 -20.37 -28.61
N GLY A 694 13.77 -21.45 -29.17
CA GLY A 694 15.14 -21.91 -28.90
C GLY A 694 16.22 -21.13 -29.64
N GLY A 695 15.86 -20.05 -30.34
CA GLY A 695 16.76 -19.33 -31.25
C GLY A 695 17.17 -20.14 -32.48
N GLY A 696 18.27 -19.73 -33.12
CA GLY A 696 18.84 -20.34 -34.32
C GLY A 696 18.44 -19.67 -35.64
N TYR A 697 17.67 -18.58 -35.57
CA TYR A 697 17.12 -17.85 -36.72
C TYR A 697 18.16 -16.98 -37.44
N ASN A 698 17.83 -16.62 -38.69
CA ASN A 698 18.64 -15.76 -39.53
C ASN A 698 17.79 -14.63 -40.13
N TYR A 699 17.80 -13.46 -39.48
CA TYR A 699 17.03 -12.28 -39.90
C TYR A 699 17.54 -11.63 -41.20
N GLY A 700 18.62 -12.18 -41.76
CA GLY A 700 18.94 -12.02 -43.17
C GLY A 700 19.75 -10.80 -43.55
N TRP A 701 20.12 -9.89 -42.63
CA TRP A 701 21.10 -8.86 -42.95
C TRP A 701 22.46 -9.48 -43.32
N ARG A 702 23.18 -9.06 -44.37
CA ARG A 702 22.88 -8.00 -45.37
C ARG A 702 22.17 -8.46 -46.66
N CYS A 703 21.70 -9.69 -46.72
CA CYS A 703 20.98 -10.22 -47.88
C CYS A 703 19.66 -9.47 -48.10
N TYR A 704 19.00 -9.12 -47.00
CA TYR A 704 17.71 -8.43 -46.93
C TYR A 704 17.81 -7.18 -46.05
N GLU A 705 16.92 -6.22 -46.30
CA GLU A 705 16.65 -5.02 -45.50
C GLU A 705 15.12 -4.90 -45.45
N GLY A 706 14.55 -5.21 -44.29
CA GLY A 706 13.19 -5.69 -44.14
C GLY A 706 12.93 -6.86 -45.10
N ASN A 707 11.76 -6.86 -45.74
CA ASN A 707 11.40 -7.90 -46.70
C ASN A 707 11.97 -7.64 -48.11
N ALA A 708 12.82 -6.62 -48.28
CA ALA A 708 13.40 -6.22 -49.56
C ALA A 708 14.83 -6.75 -49.74
N ASN A 709 15.18 -7.16 -50.97
CA ASN A 709 16.56 -7.54 -51.30
C ASN A 709 17.51 -6.33 -51.13
N TYR A 710 18.55 -6.45 -50.30
CA TYR A 710 19.65 -5.49 -50.24
C TYR A 710 20.84 -5.96 -51.09
N ASP A 711 21.72 -6.81 -50.56
CA ASP A 711 22.81 -7.44 -51.29
C ASP A 711 22.74 -8.96 -51.21
N THR A 712 21.99 -9.56 -52.13
CA THR A 712 21.83 -11.02 -52.24
C THR A 712 23.07 -11.76 -52.79
N SER A 713 24.24 -11.12 -52.82
CA SER A 713 25.49 -11.69 -53.32
C SER A 713 26.06 -12.74 -52.36
N GLY A 714 25.91 -14.02 -52.72
CA GLY A 714 26.36 -15.16 -51.89
C GLY A 714 25.29 -15.75 -50.98
N CYS A 715 24.13 -15.07 -50.90
CA CYS A 715 23.00 -15.43 -50.08
C CYS A 715 22.26 -16.69 -50.56
N GLY A 716 21.54 -17.32 -49.63
CA GLY A 716 20.62 -18.42 -49.88
C GLY A 716 19.35 -17.98 -50.61
N ASN A 717 18.38 -18.90 -50.69
CA ASN A 717 17.04 -18.53 -51.15
C ASN A 717 16.32 -17.72 -50.06
N SER A 718 15.32 -16.90 -50.41
CA SER A 718 14.57 -16.10 -49.42
C SER A 718 13.90 -16.95 -48.32
N SER A 719 13.64 -18.24 -48.60
CA SER A 719 13.12 -19.23 -47.65
C SER A 719 14.14 -19.75 -46.63
N ASN A 720 15.35 -19.19 -46.59
CA ASN A 720 16.41 -19.53 -45.64
C ASN A 720 16.62 -18.42 -44.60
N TYR A 721 15.74 -17.42 -44.60
CA TYR A 721 15.78 -16.24 -43.76
C TYR A 721 14.42 -16.03 -43.14
N ASP A 722 14.45 -15.42 -41.97
CA ASP A 722 13.31 -15.15 -41.12
C ASP A 722 13.03 -13.65 -41.21
N PHE A 723 11.83 -13.27 -41.65
CA PHE A 723 11.51 -11.87 -41.93
C PHE A 723 10.82 -11.21 -40.73
N PRO A 724 11.02 -9.90 -40.52
CA PRO A 724 10.42 -9.18 -39.40
C PRO A 724 8.89 -9.25 -39.41
N ILE A 725 8.30 -9.24 -38.20
CA ILE A 725 6.86 -9.16 -38.00
C ILE A 725 6.31 -7.81 -38.49
N TRP A 726 7.13 -6.75 -38.39
CA TRP A 726 6.84 -5.43 -38.93
C TRP A 726 8.06 -4.80 -39.59
N ALA A 727 7.88 -4.26 -40.80
CA ALA A 727 8.89 -3.47 -41.48
C ALA A 727 8.24 -2.28 -42.18
N PHE A 728 8.80 -1.08 -41.97
CA PHE A 728 8.29 0.17 -42.50
C PHE A 728 9.36 0.94 -43.25
N SER A 729 8.99 1.66 -44.31
CA SER A 729 9.96 2.40 -45.12
C SER A 729 10.29 3.77 -44.54
N HIS A 730 11.46 4.31 -44.88
CA HIS A 730 11.93 5.69 -44.58
C HIS A 730 11.05 6.82 -45.18
N SER A 731 9.87 6.49 -45.69
CA SER A 731 8.81 7.43 -46.07
C SER A 731 8.29 8.18 -44.84
N GLY A 732 8.21 9.51 -44.92
CA GLY A 732 7.74 10.35 -43.80
C GLY A 732 8.85 10.89 -42.90
N GLY A 733 10.13 10.59 -43.19
CA GLY A 733 11.28 11.09 -42.44
C GLY A 733 11.97 10.06 -41.55
N ALA A 734 11.38 8.86 -41.42
CA ALA A 734 11.94 7.76 -40.65
C ALA A 734 13.33 7.35 -41.14
N CYS A 735 14.22 6.95 -40.23
CA CYS A 735 15.61 6.60 -40.52
C CYS A 735 16.25 5.56 -39.58
N SER A 736 15.63 5.28 -38.44
CA SER A 736 16.22 4.50 -37.35
C SER A 736 15.14 4.15 -36.33
N VAL A 737 14.66 2.91 -36.34
CA VAL A 737 13.72 2.43 -35.32
C VAL A 737 14.39 2.37 -33.95
N THR A 738 13.75 2.98 -32.96
CA THR A 738 14.23 2.94 -31.57
C THR A 738 13.86 1.60 -30.93
N GLY A 739 12.66 1.08 -31.23
CA GLY A 739 12.03 -0.01 -30.48
C GLY A 739 11.57 0.43 -29.10
N GLY A 740 10.93 -0.46 -28.36
CA GLY A 740 10.42 -0.19 -27.02
C GLY A 740 9.98 -1.47 -26.31
N PHE A 741 8.81 -1.44 -25.70
CA PHE A 741 8.28 -2.47 -24.82
C PHE A 741 6.84 -2.80 -25.21
N VAL A 742 6.35 -3.98 -24.83
CA VAL A 742 4.91 -4.18 -24.67
C VAL A 742 4.51 -3.44 -23.40
N TYR A 743 3.54 -2.53 -23.47
CA TYR A 743 3.03 -1.85 -22.28
C TYR A 743 2.31 -2.87 -21.40
N ARG A 744 2.69 -2.89 -20.12
CA ARG A 744 2.28 -3.78 -19.02
C ARG A 744 2.19 -3.01 -17.69
N GLY A 745 1.85 -1.73 -17.79
CA GLY A 745 1.61 -0.84 -16.66
C GLY A 745 0.12 -0.56 -16.53
N CYS A 746 -0.26 0.19 -15.51
CA CYS A 746 -1.64 0.39 -15.10
C CYS A 746 -2.09 1.85 -15.14
N GLU A 747 -1.16 2.79 -15.30
CA GLU A 747 -1.51 4.19 -15.53
C GLU A 747 -2.44 4.34 -16.74
N VAL A 748 -2.21 3.62 -17.85
CA VAL A 748 -3.01 3.71 -19.08
C VAL A 748 -3.51 2.33 -19.55
N PRO A 749 -4.58 1.77 -18.95
CA PRO A 749 -5.09 0.43 -19.27
C PRO A 749 -5.46 0.21 -20.75
N GLU A 750 -5.88 1.25 -21.47
CA GLU A 750 -6.18 1.16 -22.92
C GLU A 750 -5.00 0.69 -23.78
N TYR A 751 -3.78 0.88 -23.29
CA TYR A 751 -2.56 0.53 -24.00
C TYR A 751 -2.02 -0.87 -23.67
N GLU A 752 -2.72 -1.61 -22.81
CA GLU A 752 -2.30 -2.94 -22.35
C GLU A 752 -2.05 -3.91 -23.50
N GLY A 753 -0.90 -4.58 -23.49
CA GLY A 753 -0.52 -5.52 -24.55
C GLY A 753 -0.24 -4.88 -25.92
N LEU A 754 0.01 -3.56 -26.00
CA LEU A 754 0.48 -2.89 -27.22
C LEU A 754 2.01 -2.76 -27.21
N TYR A 755 2.67 -3.08 -28.33
CA TYR A 755 4.11 -2.88 -28.49
C TYR A 755 4.44 -1.44 -28.92
N PHE A 756 5.01 -0.65 -28.01
CA PHE A 756 5.46 0.71 -28.25
C PHE A 756 6.79 0.72 -29.01
N TYR A 757 6.86 1.57 -30.03
CA TYR A 757 8.09 1.85 -30.78
C TYR A 757 8.09 3.28 -31.30
N ALA A 758 9.30 3.84 -31.43
CA ALA A 758 9.52 5.15 -32.02
C ALA A 758 10.50 5.06 -33.21
N ASP A 759 10.59 6.13 -33.99
CA ASP A 759 11.72 6.36 -34.91
C ASP A 759 12.50 7.61 -34.49
N TYR A 760 13.81 7.46 -34.35
CA TYR A 760 14.70 8.50 -33.85
C TYR A 760 14.81 9.74 -34.76
N CYS A 761 14.60 9.64 -36.08
CA CYS A 761 14.66 10.80 -36.98
C CYS A 761 13.31 11.50 -37.15
N ALA A 762 12.24 10.72 -37.24
CA ALA A 762 10.89 11.23 -37.46
C ALA A 762 10.18 11.61 -36.17
N ASP A 763 10.69 11.16 -35.02
CA ASP A 763 10.33 11.58 -33.66
C ASP A 763 8.83 11.35 -33.34
N TRP A 764 8.24 10.32 -33.95
CA TRP A 764 6.89 9.81 -33.66
C TRP A 764 6.94 8.63 -32.71
N ILE A 765 5.81 8.35 -32.07
CA ILE A 765 5.56 7.18 -31.20
C ILE A 765 4.37 6.42 -31.77
N LYS A 766 4.54 5.11 -31.93
CA LYS A 766 3.58 4.21 -32.57
C LYS A 766 3.42 2.93 -31.78
N VAL A 767 2.28 2.29 -32.01
CA VAL A 767 1.93 1.01 -31.43
C VAL A 767 1.45 0.04 -32.50
N PHE A 768 1.56 -1.25 -32.19
CA PHE A 768 0.81 -2.34 -32.84
C PHE A 768 0.71 -3.51 -31.86
N ARG A 769 -0.16 -4.49 -32.14
CA ARG A 769 -0.30 -5.72 -31.36
C ARG A 769 0.13 -6.95 -32.17
N GLU A 770 0.65 -7.98 -31.50
CA GLU A 770 0.86 -9.31 -32.11
C GLU A 770 -0.50 -10.00 -32.31
N SER A 771 -0.74 -10.59 -33.48
CA SER A 771 -1.80 -11.59 -33.61
C SER A 771 -1.49 -12.65 -34.66
N GLY A 772 -0.97 -13.79 -34.20
CA GLY A 772 -0.82 -15.01 -35.01
C GLY A 772 0.39 -15.00 -35.94
N GLY A 773 1.47 -14.33 -35.54
CA GLY A 773 2.68 -14.09 -36.32
C GLY A 773 2.58 -12.87 -37.23
N ALA A 774 1.82 -11.85 -36.84
CA ALA A 774 1.57 -10.65 -37.64
C ALA A 774 1.30 -9.41 -36.76
N ALA A 775 1.89 -8.28 -37.13
CA ALA A 775 1.62 -6.98 -36.52
C ALA A 775 0.26 -6.45 -37.00
N VAL A 776 -0.71 -6.34 -36.09
CA VAL A 776 -2.07 -5.83 -36.31
C VAL A 776 -2.33 -4.56 -35.49
N ASP A 777 -3.46 -3.90 -35.72
CA ASP A 777 -3.95 -2.78 -34.90
C ASP A 777 -2.89 -1.67 -34.70
N HIS A 778 -2.33 -1.21 -35.82
CA HIS A 778 -1.33 -0.14 -35.86
C HIS A 778 -1.96 1.22 -35.60
N ASP A 779 -1.41 1.99 -34.67
CA ASP A 779 -1.80 3.39 -34.44
C ASP A 779 -0.61 4.36 -34.25
N ASP A 780 -0.88 5.65 -34.39
CA ASP A 780 0.07 6.78 -34.31
C ASP A 780 -0.27 7.68 -33.11
N LEU A 781 0.09 7.21 -31.92
CA LEU A 781 -0.18 7.86 -30.63
C LEU A 781 0.56 9.19 -30.45
N THR A 782 1.45 9.58 -31.36
CA THR A 782 2.24 10.81 -31.29
C THR A 782 1.41 12.06 -30.93
N ALA A 783 0.25 12.24 -31.56
CA ALA A 783 -0.60 13.39 -31.30
C ALA A 783 -1.52 13.21 -30.08
N GLU A 784 -1.80 11.96 -29.69
CA GLU A 784 -2.63 11.59 -28.54
C GLU A 784 -1.89 11.87 -27.24
N LEU A 785 -0.65 11.39 -27.16
CA LEU A 785 0.28 11.56 -26.02
C LEU A 785 0.80 12.99 -25.81
N GLY A 786 0.23 13.99 -26.49
CA GLY A 786 0.72 15.38 -26.48
C GLY A 786 2.13 15.58 -27.10
N TRP A 787 2.71 14.55 -27.73
CA TRP A 787 4.10 14.59 -28.19
C TRP A 787 4.27 15.48 -29.43
N SER A 788 4.68 16.73 -29.19
CA SER A 788 4.88 17.75 -30.23
C SER A 788 6.16 17.61 -31.07
N GLY A 789 7.03 16.64 -30.75
CA GLY A 789 8.28 16.36 -31.46
C GLY A 789 9.42 17.31 -31.11
N SER A 790 10.44 16.79 -30.43
CA SER A 790 11.69 17.51 -30.12
C SER A 790 12.70 17.53 -31.28
N ASN A 791 12.29 17.06 -32.47
CA ASN A 791 13.04 17.08 -33.73
C ASN A 791 14.25 16.11 -33.73
N GLY A 792 13.98 14.88 -33.28
CA GLY A 792 14.82 13.70 -33.47
C GLY A 792 15.62 13.34 -32.24
N ALA A 793 14.91 13.00 -31.17
CA ALA A 793 15.46 12.93 -29.81
C ALA A 793 15.21 11.59 -29.11
N ILE A 794 14.13 10.85 -29.43
CA ILE A 794 13.75 9.60 -28.72
C ILE A 794 14.80 8.50 -28.94
N ALA A 795 15.62 8.29 -27.90
CA ALA A 795 16.79 7.42 -27.92
C ALA A 795 16.50 6.01 -27.41
N ALA A 796 15.56 5.90 -26.46
CA ALA A 796 15.15 4.67 -25.82
C ALA A 796 13.79 4.87 -25.15
N PHE A 797 13.14 3.76 -24.83
CA PHE A 797 12.18 3.70 -23.74
C PHE A 797 12.88 3.13 -22.49
N GLY A 798 12.35 3.43 -21.31
CA GLY A 798 12.59 2.71 -20.06
C GLY A 798 11.30 2.08 -19.54
N GLU A 799 11.45 1.20 -18.58
CA GLU A 799 10.38 0.48 -17.89
C GLU A 799 10.80 0.30 -16.42
N ASP A 800 9.93 0.59 -15.47
CA ASP A 800 10.22 0.42 -14.04
C ASP A 800 9.84 -0.97 -13.50
N ALA A 801 9.78 -1.11 -12.17
CA ALA A 801 9.44 -2.38 -11.53
C ALA A 801 7.94 -2.72 -11.62
N LEU A 802 7.05 -1.75 -11.87
CA LEU A 802 5.61 -1.96 -12.00
C LEU A 802 5.22 -2.24 -13.46
N GLY A 803 5.92 -1.64 -14.42
CA GLY A 803 5.65 -1.81 -15.84
C GLY A 803 5.37 -0.49 -16.58
N GLU A 804 5.39 0.63 -15.87
CA GLU A 804 5.18 1.94 -16.48
C GLU A 804 6.32 2.31 -17.42
N LEU A 805 5.96 2.95 -18.54
CA LEU A 805 6.90 3.24 -19.61
C LEU A 805 7.36 4.70 -19.58
N TYR A 806 8.65 4.88 -19.87
CA TYR A 806 9.28 6.19 -19.91
C TYR A 806 9.93 6.42 -21.28
N VAL A 807 9.72 7.58 -21.89
CA VAL A 807 10.40 8.02 -23.12
C VAL A 807 11.67 8.78 -22.74
N MET A 808 12.82 8.37 -23.27
CA MET A 808 14.13 8.96 -22.94
C MET A 808 14.81 9.55 -24.17
N THR A 809 15.41 10.73 -24.01
CA THR A 809 16.00 11.48 -25.13
C THR A 809 17.52 11.64 -25.05
N LEU A 810 18.16 11.77 -26.22
CA LEU A 810 19.58 12.14 -26.30
C LEU A 810 19.87 13.57 -25.80
N SER A 811 18.85 14.41 -25.56
CA SER A 811 19.02 15.72 -24.92
C SER A 811 19.16 15.63 -23.40
N GLY A 812 18.96 14.46 -22.80
CA GLY A 812 18.97 14.28 -21.35
C GLY A 812 17.65 14.62 -20.69
N THR A 813 16.55 14.34 -21.38
CA THR A 813 15.17 14.52 -20.90
C THR A 813 14.47 13.16 -20.81
N ILE A 814 13.64 12.98 -19.80
CA ILE A 814 12.83 11.79 -19.57
C ILE A 814 11.38 12.19 -19.34
N TYR A 815 10.47 11.42 -19.95
CA TYR A 815 9.03 11.59 -19.85
C TYR A 815 8.40 10.26 -19.39
N ALA A 816 7.55 10.26 -18.37
CA ALA A 816 6.71 9.13 -17.97
C ALA A 816 5.44 9.08 -18.84
N LEU A 817 4.93 7.89 -19.14
CA LEU A 817 3.58 7.71 -19.67
C LEU A 817 2.62 7.64 -18.49
N VAL A 818 1.61 8.53 -18.45
CA VAL A 818 0.63 8.57 -17.36
C VAL A 818 -0.79 8.73 -17.93
N CYS A 819 -1.80 8.47 -17.11
CA CYS A 819 -3.11 9.01 -17.38
C CYS A 819 -3.28 10.40 -16.77
N ALA A 820 -3.40 11.43 -17.60
CA ALA A 820 -3.98 12.66 -17.13
C ALA A 820 -5.49 12.45 -17.00
N GLY A 821 -6.05 12.69 -15.81
CA GLY A 821 -7.46 13.05 -15.74
C GLY A 821 -7.72 14.33 -16.54
N ALA A 822 -8.98 14.66 -16.82
CA ALA A 822 -9.32 16.04 -17.21
C ALA A 822 -8.69 16.96 -16.14
N PRO A 823 -7.92 18.01 -16.51
CA PRO A 823 -6.81 18.50 -15.69
C PRO A 823 -7.26 19.05 -14.33
N GLU A 824 -7.34 18.16 -13.35
CA GLU A 824 -7.30 18.47 -11.93
C GLU A 824 -5.85 18.72 -11.58
N CYS A 825 -5.48 19.97 -11.82
CA CYS A 825 -4.28 20.56 -11.31
C CYS A 825 -4.81 21.66 -10.37
N GLY A 826 -4.68 21.46 -9.05
CA GLY A 826 -4.50 22.60 -8.14
C GLY A 826 -4.71 22.36 -6.65
N ASN A 827 -4.31 23.36 -5.86
CA ASN A 827 -4.77 23.62 -4.49
C ASN A 827 -6.30 23.82 -4.35
N GLY A 828 -7.02 23.83 -5.48
CA GLY A 828 -8.47 24.03 -5.60
C GLY A 828 -8.87 25.35 -6.25
N ILE A 829 -7.91 26.24 -6.54
CA ILE A 829 -8.15 27.60 -7.08
C ILE A 829 -7.25 27.84 -8.31
N VAL A 830 -7.83 28.35 -9.40
CA VAL A 830 -7.11 28.73 -10.64
C VAL A 830 -6.73 30.21 -10.57
N GLU A 831 -5.43 30.54 -10.65
CA GLU A 831 -4.96 31.92 -10.63
C GLU A 831 -4.87 32.57 -12.03
N ALA A 832 -4.66 33.89 -12.07
CA ALA A 832 -4.62 34.65 -13.31
C ALA A 832 -3.33 34.37 -14.11
N GLY A 833 -3.45 33.54 -15.15
CA GLY A 833 -2.33 33.10 -15.99
C GLY A 833 -2.20 31.58 -16.06
N GLU A 834 -2.96 30.86 -15.22
CA GLU A 834 -3.01 29.41 -15.19
C GLU A 834 -4.26 28.90 -15.91
N GLU A 835 -4.13 27.76 -16.58
CA GLU A 835 -5.29 26.94 -16.96
C GLU A 835 -5.55 25.84 -15.90
N CYS A 836 -4.56 25.55 -15.04
CA CYS A 836 -4.56 24.64 -13.87
C CYS A 836 -3.22 24.77 -13.05
N ASP A 837 -3.15 24.47 -11.72
CA ASP A 837 -1.98 24.59 -10.76
C ASP A 837 -1.47 23.21 -10.24
N ASP A 838 -0.20 22.93 -9.92
CA ASP A 838 0.26 21.51 -9.78
C ASP A 838 0.01 20.82 -8.42
N GLY A 839 -0.36 21.56 -7.36
CA GLY A 839 -0.51 21.04 -5.99
C GLY A 839 0.75 21.18 -5.11
N ASN A 840 1.80 21.83 -5.62
CA ASN A 840 2.94 22.31 -4.83
C ASN A 840 2.72 23.77 -4.34
N SER A 841 3.76 24.42 -3.79
CA SER A 841 3.65 25.78 -3.20
C SER A 841 4.62 26.80 -3.82
N ILE A 842 5.04 26.58 -5.08
CA ILE A 842 6.11 27.32 -5.75
C ILE A 842 5.53 28.01 -7.00
N PRO A 843 5.38 29.35 -6.99
CA PRO A 843 4.86 30.06 -8.15
C PRO A 843 5.74 29.89 -9.40
N GLY A 844 5.16 29.35 -10.47
CA GLY A 844 5.72 29.39 -11.82
C GLY A 844 6.68 28.26 -12.21
N ASP A 845 6.56 27.06 -11.62
CA ASP A 845 7.22 25.85 -12.13
C ASP A 845 6.36 25.04 -13.12
N GLY A 846 5.04 25.04 -12.94
CA GLY A 846 4.02 24.87 -13.99
C GLY A 846 3.49 23.44 -14.20
N CYS A 847 2.16 23.33 -14.30
CA CYS A 847 1.46 22.08 -14.55
C CYS A 847 1.90 21.36 -15.83
N TYR A 848 1.92 20.04 -15.73
CA TYR A 848 2.18 19.18 -16.86
C TYR A 848 0.88 18.57 -17.43
N GLN A 849 0.36 18.93 -18.60
CA GLN A 849 0.68 20.05 -19.51
C GLN A 849 -0.64 20.63 -20.07
N CYS A 850 -1.10 21.76 -19.53
CA CYS A 850 -1.80 22.75 -20.37
C CYS A 850 -0.75 23.71 -20.92
N GLN A 851 -0.89 24.14 -22.18
CA GLN A 851 0.16 24.92 -22.83
C GLN A 851 0.10 26.40 -22.44
N ILE A 852 1.14 26.89 -21.76
CA ILE A 852 1.63 28.24 -22.06
C ILE A 852 2.52 28.11 -23.31
N GLU A 853 2.09 28.71 -24.42
CA GLU A 853 2.85 28.69 -25.68
C GLU A 853 4.27 29.23 -25.48
N SER A 854 5.22 28.70 -26.26
CA SER A 854 6.57 29.25 -26.38
C SER A 854 6.59 30.59 -27.13
N GLY A 855 6.05 31.63 -26.50
CA GLY A 855 6.55 32.99 -26.66
C GLY A 855 7.65 33.25 -25.63
N GLU A 856 8.64 34.08 -25.97
CA GLU A 856 9.25 34.90 -24.92
C GLU A 856 8.13 35.76 -24.29
N ASN A 857 8.29 36.30 -23.07
CA ASN A 857 7.29 37.22 -22.48
C ASN A 857 7.33 38.58 -23.21
N GLU A 858 7.00 38.53 -24.51
CA GLU A 858 7.00 39.59 -25.51
C GLU A 858 5.68 40.34 -25.42
N ALA A 859 5.80 41.63 -25.12
CA ALA A 859 4.69 42.56 -25.06
C ALA A 859 3.78 42.46 -26.30
N SER A 860 2.48 42.29 -26.09
CA SER A 860 1.49 42.12 -27.18
C SER A 860 1.28 43.42 -27.96
N ASP A 861 0.96 43.33 -29.26
CA ASP A 861 0.63 44.50 -30.08
C ASP A 861 -0.82 44.99 -29.90
N LEU A 862 -1.61 44.29 -29.09
CA LEU A 862 -2.98 44.65 -28.71
C LEU A 862 -3.11 44.73 -27.19
N CYS A 863 -3.86 45.71 -26.70
CA CYS A 863 -4.12 45.87 -25.26
C CYS A 863 -4.90 44.67 -24.70
N GLN A 864 -5.90 44.18 -25.45
CA GLN A 864 -6.81 43.11 -25.02
C GLN A 864 -6.09 41.76 -24.82
N ASP A 865 -4.92 41.59 -25.44
CA ASP A 865 -4.14 40.37 -25.42
C ASP A 865 -2.80 40.59 -24.68
N ALA A 866 -2.73 41.57 -23.77
CA ALA A 866 -1.49 41.95 -23.08
C ALA A 866 -1.07 40.91 -22.02
N PRO A 867 0.13 40.30 -22.12
CA PRO A 867 0.60 39.33 -21.14
C PRO A 867 0.97 39.98 -19.79
N GLU A 868 1.02 39.18 -18.73
CA GLU A 868 1.43 39.60 -17.38
C GLU A 868 2.94 39.93 -17.35
N ALA A 869 3.30 41.14 -16.90
CA ALA A 869 4.68 41.55 -16.70
C ALA A 869 5.23 40.98 -15.38
N VAL A 870 6.27 40.15 -15.46
CA VAL A 870 6.93 39.59 -14.28
C VAL A 870 7.80 40.62 -13.57
N VAL A 871 7.91 40.52 -12.25
CA VAL A 871 8.88 41.28 -11.45
C VAL A 871 10.29 40.86 -11.88
N GLY A 872 11.09 41.80 -12.38
CA GLY A 872 12.31 41.50 -13.10
C GLY A 872 12.28 42.04 -14.54
N VAL A 873 12.85 41.30 -15.49
CA VAL A 873 13.16 41.81 -16.84
C VAL A 873 12.27 41.14 -17.89
N ASN A 874 11.45 41.94 -18.58
CA ASN A 874 10.50 41.52 -19.60
C ASN A 874 10.99 41.98 -20.99
N PRO A 875 11.24 41.09 -21.97
CA PRO A 875 11.72 41.47 -23.31
C PRO A 875 10.59 42.04 -24.18
N PHE A 876 10.78 43.20 -24.83
CA PHE A 876 9.75 43.77 -25.71
C PHE A 876 10.30 44.17 -27.09
N SER A 877 9.43 44.20 -28.10
CA SER A 877 9.78 44.63 -29.45
C SER A 877 8.61 45.35 -30.14
N THR A 878 8.76 46.65 -30.43
CA THR A 878 7.78 47.40 -31.24
C THR A 878 7.99 47.22 -32.74
N ILE A 879 8.89 46.32 -33.17
CA ILE A 879 9.24 46.11 -34.57
C ILE A 879 8.17 45.26 -35.27
N GLY A 880 7.13 45.93 -35.76
CA GLY A 880 6.06 45.31 -36.55
C GLY A 880 4.67 45.39 -35.92
N ALA A 881 4.60 45.82 -34.66
CA ALA A 881 3.35 46.05 -33.92
C ALA A 881 2.39 47.01 -34.64
N GLY A 882 1.09 46.78 -34.43
CA GLY A 882 0.03 47.70 -34.83
C GLY A 882 0.01 49.00 -34.03
N ALA A 883 -0.99 49.84 -34.30
CA ALA A 883 -1.32 51.00 -33.47
C ALA A 883 -2.82 50.95 -33.19
N GLU A 884 -3.19 50.54 -31.97
CA GLU A 884 -4.58 50.14 -31.66
C GLU A 884 -5.44 51.29 -31.10
N LEU A 885 -4.88 52.08 -30.16
CA LEU A 885 -5.63 53.05 -29.36
C LEU A 885 -5.26 54.51 -29.64
N PRO A 886 -6.23 55.46 -29.56
CA PRO A 886 -5.98 56.89 -29.70
C PRO A 886 -4.98 57.40 -28.65
N ASP A 887 -4.29 58.49 -28.99
CA ASP A 887 -3.15 59.01 -28.21
C ASP A 887 -3.50 59.24 -26.72
N PRO A 888 -2.63 58.81 -25.78
CA PRO A 888 -2.79 59.11 -24.36
C PRO A 888 -2.74 60.62 -24.10
N SER A 889 -3.34 61.05 -22.99
CA SER A 889 -3.31 62.46 -22.63
C SER A 889 -1.98 62.82 -21.96
N ASP A 890 -1.17 63.64 -22.63
CA ASP A 890 0.04 64.25 -22.07
C ASP A 890 -0.22 65.13 -20.82
N SER A 891 -1.49 65.42 -20.50
CA SER A 891 -1.89 66.35 -19.45
C SER A 891 -1.44 65.97 -18.03
N GLN A 892 -1.19 64.68 -17.77
CA GLN A 892 -0.64 64.19 -16.50
C GLN A 892 0.90 64.25 -16.44
N CYS A 893 1.59 64.28 -17.58
CA CYS A 893 3.06 64.21 -17.69
C CYS A 893 3.64 65.47 -18.33
N SER A 894 3.52 66.60 -17.62
CA SER A 894 3.92 67.91 -18.16
C SER A 894 5.43 67.99 -18.45
N GLY A 895 5.80 67.89 -19.72
CA GLY A 895 7.18 67.99 -20.20
C GLY A 895 7.72 66.73 -20.90
N THR A 896 6.97 65.63 -20.92
CA THR A 896 7.29 64.46 -21.75
C THR A 896 6.82 64.67 -23.20
N TYR A 897 7.49 64.06 -24.17
CA TYR A 897 7.15 64.15 -25.60
C TYR A 897 6.44 62.89 -26.10
N LEU A 898 5.27 62.60 -25.52
CA LEU A 898 4.39 61.49 -25.90
C LEU A 898 3.57 61.90 -27.15
N ASP A 899 4.14 61.68 -28.34
CA ASP A 899 3.49 61.92 -29.63
C ASP A 899 3.41 60.59 -30.39
N TRP A 900 2.25 59.92 -30.28
CA TRP A 900 2.04 58.53 -30.66
C TRP A 900 1.07 58.35 -31.85
N ASP A 901 0.78 59.40 -32.63
CA ASP A 901 -0.21 59.43 -33.74
C ASP A 901 -0.06 58.26 -34.73
N GLY A 902 -0.74 57.14 -34.45
CA GLY A 902 -0.63 55.88 -35.19
C GLY A 902 0.75 55.18 -35.11
N SER A 903 1.46 55.33 -33.99
CA SER A 903 2.79 54.75 -33.75
C SER A 903 2.72 53.31 -33.25
N PRO A 904 3.65 52.42 -33.66
CA PRO A 904 3.72 51.06 -33.12
C PRO A 904 3.97 51.04 -31.61
N ASP A 905 3.09 50.34 -30.90
CA ASP A 905 3.09 50.20 -29.45
C ASP A 905 2.85 48.76 -29.02
N VAL A 906 3.28 48.42 -27.81
CA VAL A 906 3.12 47.08 -27.22
C VAL A 906 2.76 47.15 -25.74
N TRP A 907 2.15 46.09 -25.22
CA TRP A 907 1.43 46.09 -23.95
C TRP A 907 1.82 44.93 -23.03
N TYR A 908 1.75 45.19 -21.72
CA TYR A 908 1.64 44.20 -20.65
C TYR A 908 0.53 44.60 -19.67
N GLN A 909 0.05 43.65 -18.87
CA GLN A 909 -0.69 43.90 -17.63
C GLN A 909 0.18 43.61 -16.39
N PHE A 910 -0.25 44.06 -15.22
CA PHE A 910 0.36 43.75 -13.92
C PHE A 910 -0.70 43.83 -12.82
N ASN A 911 -0.90 42.72 -12.11
CA ASN A 911 -1.87 42.56 -11.03
C ASN A 911 -1.13 42.35 -9.70
N PRO A 912 -0.81 43.40 -8.92
CA PRO A 912 -0.23 43.22 -7.60
C PRO A 912 -1.27 42.66 -6.62
N GLY A 913 -0.98 41.55 -5.94
CA GLY A 913 -1.86 40.99 -4.90
C GLY A 913 -1.95 41.89 -3.65
N LEU A 914 -0.82 42.49 -3.26
CA LEU A 914 -0.72 43.44 -2.14
C LEU A 914 -0.74 44.90 -2.62
N GLY A 915 -1.06 45.85 -1.73
CA GLY A 915 -0.72 47.26 -1.95
C GLY A 915 0.78 47.53 -1.83
N GLY A 916 1.36 48.37 -2.69
CA GLY A 916 2.83 48.58 -2.70
C GLY A 916 3.30 49.68 -3.63
N SER A 917 4.61 49.74 -3.87
CA SER A 917 5.23 50.76 -4.75
C SER A 917 5.83 50.12 -6.00
N LEU A 918 5.29 50.47 -7.17
CA LEU A 918 5.69 49.98 -8.47
C LEU A 918 6.67 50.93 -9.16
N SER A 919 7.75 50.39 -9.72
CA SER A 919 8.71 51.11 -10.56
C SER A 919 8.98 50.34 -11.87
N LEU A 920 8.97 51.05 -12.99
CA LEU A 920 9.06 50.51 -14.34
C LEU A 920 10.15 51.25 -15.13
N HIS A 921 11.10 50.51 -15.71
CA HIS A 921 12.26 51.06 -16.41
C HIS A 921 12.49 50.35 -17.75
N THR A 922 12.51 51.07 -18.87
CA THR A 922 12.96 50.46 -20.14
C THR A 922 14.49 50.46 -20.23
N CYS A 923 15.08 49.49 -20.94
CA CYS A 923 16.51 49.47 -21.24
C CYS A 923 16.85 48.66 -22.50
N ASP A 924 17.77 49.16 -23.33
CA ASP A 924 18.13 48.56 -24.61
C ASP A 924 19.61 48.80 -25.01
N SER A 925 20.10 48.00 -25.97
CA SER A 925 21.51 48.05 -26.43
C SER A 925 21.75 48.91 -27.68
N SER A 926 20.68 49.36 -28.34
CA SER A 926 20.67 50.11 -29.60
C SER A 926 20.43 51.62 -29.43
N SER A 927 20.05 52.06 -28.21
CA SER A 927 19.56 53.41 -27.91
C SER A 927 18.21 53.74 -28.57
N PHE A 928 17.25 52.83 -28.40
CA PHE A 928 15.86 53.07 -28.72
C PHE A 928 15.28 54.12 -27.77
N ASP A 929 14.66 55.15 -28.36
CA ASP A 929 14.05 56.29 -27.68
C ASP A 929 12.62 55.91 -27.29
N THR A 930 12.47 55.38 -26.07
CA THR A 930 11.24 54.73 -25.59
C THR A 930 10.35 55.68 -24.82
N SER A 931 9.04 55.56 -25.03
CA SER A 931 7.98 56.17 -24.24
C SER A 931 7.21 55.10 -23.45
N LEU A 932 6.76 55.43 -22.25
CA LEU A 932 6.09 54.51 -21.31
C LEU A 932 4.85 55.17 -20.68
N VAL A 933 3.73 54.46 -20.65
CA VAL A 933 2.49 54.89 -19.99
C VAL A 933 1.97 53.76 -19.11
N LEU A 934 1.47 54.11 -17.92
CA LEU A 934 0.81 53.21 -16.98
C LEU A 934 -0.65 53.66 -16.80
N TYR A 935 -1.56 52.70 -16.90
CA TYR A 935 -3.00 52.88 -16.67
C TYR A 935 -3.48 51.95 -15.55
N GLN A 936 -4.67 52.21 -15.03
CA GLN A 936 -5.41 51.37 -14.09
C GLN A 936 -6.84 51.16 -14.59
N GLY A 937 -7.39 49.95 -14.45
CA GLY A 937 -8.80 49.65 -14.71
C GLY A 937 -9.04 48.19 -15.11
N GLU A 938 -10.27 47.72 -14.92
CA GLU A 938 -10.69 46.32 -15.12
C GLU A 938 -10.50 45.82 -16.57
N ASP A 939 -10.66 46.68 -17.59
CA ASP A 939 -10.46 46.28 -18.99
C ASP A 939 -9.90 47.42 -19.88
N CYS A 940 -9.29 47.06 -21.01
CA CYS A 940 -8.77 47.99 -22.02
C CYS A 940 -9.80 48.98 -22.61
N SER A 941 -11.10 48.78 -22.37
CA SER A 941 -12.15 49.72 -22.78
C SER A 941 -12.44 50.80 -21.72
N SER A 942 -11.98 50.58 -20.49
CA SER A 942 -12.26 51.36 -19.28
C SER A 942 -11.03 51.90 -18.55
N ILE A 943 -9.81 51.56 -19.00
CA ILE A 943 -8.54 52.05 -18.44
C ILE A 943 -8.45 53.58 -18.29
N THR A 944 -7.94 54.01 -17.14
CA THR A 944 -7.61 55.40 -16.81
C THR A 944 -6.11 55.56 -16.63
N GLN A 945 -5.52 56.57 -17.28
CA GLN A 945 -4.09 56.85 -17.19
C GLN A 945 -3.71 57.32 -15.77
N ILE A 946 -2.64 56.77 -15.20
CA ILE A 946 -2.17 57.11 -13.85
C ILE A 946 -0.74 57.68 -13.82
N ALA A 947 0.15 57.20 -14.69
CA ALA A 947 1.52 57.68 -14.78
C ALA A 947 2.08 57.56 -16.21
N CYS A 948 3.12 58.32 -16.52
CA CYS A 948 3.82 58.22 -17.80
C CYS A 948 5.22 58.86 -17.75
N ASN A 949 6.08 58.42 -18.67
CA ASN A 949 7.39 58.99 -18.90
C ASN A 949 7.79 58.85 -20.38
N GLY A 950 8.72 59.68 -20.84
CA GLY A 950 9.31 59.60 -22.18
C GLY A 950 10.79 60.00 -22.23
N ASP A 951 11.41 60.20 -21.06
CA ASP A 951 12.78 60.72 -20.89
C ASP A 951 13.16 60.53 -19.40
N GLY A 952 13.79 59.41 -19.07
CA GLY A 952 14.29 59.08 -17.75
C GLY A 952 15.60 59.80 -17.41
N SER A 953 15.88 60.02 -16.12
CA SER A 953 17.12 60.68 -15.70
C SER A 953 17.83 59.98 -14.54
N GLY A 954 18.87 59.18 -14.84
CA GLY A 954 19.90 58.85 -13.85
C GLY A 954 20.48 57.43 -13.82
N GLN A 955 19.97 56.47 -14.60
CA GLN A 955 20.43 55.08 -14.49
C GLN A 955 21.82 54.85 -15.12
N SER A 956 22.76 54.35 -14.33
CA SER A 956 24.12 54.02 -14.77
C SER A 956 24.17 52.63 -15.41
N GLY A 957 24.22 52.58 -16.74
CA GLY A 957 24.36 51.32 -17.51
C GLY A 957 23.37 51.18 -18.67
N CYS A 958 22.38 52.07 -18.74
CA CYS A 958 21.32 52.08 -19.73
C CYS A 958 21.55 53.16 -20.83
N GLN A 959 20.72 53.19 -21.88
CA GLN A 959 20.79 54.18 -22.96
C GLN A 959 20.44 55.61 -22.50
N SER A 960 20.64 56.61 -23.36
CA SER A 960 20.42 58.02 -23.02
C SER A 960 18.96 58.50 -23.10
N TYR A 961 18.05 57.69 -23.64
CA TYR A 961 16.64 58.01 -23.93
C TYR A 961 15.73 56.83 -23.53
N TYR A 962 15.96 56.32 -22.32
CA TYR A 962 15.09 55.32 -21.71
C TYR A 962 13.91 56.00 -21.01
N SER A 963 12.82 55.26 -20.76
CA SER A 963 11.68 55.73 -19.96
C SER A 963 11.71 55.11 -18.57
N ALA A 964 11.33 55.90 -17.56
CA ALA A 964 11.18 55.42 -16.19
C ALA A 964 9.95 56.01 -15.49
N ILE A 965 9.15 55.15 -14.87
CA ILE A 965 8.07 55.49 -13.94
C ILE A 965 8.52 54.96 -12.57
N ASP A 966 8.70 55.82 -11.59
CA ASP A 966 9.35 55.50 -10.31
C ASP A 966 8.38 55.64 -9.13
N ASN A 967 8.29 54.61 -8.29
CA ASN A 967 7.57 54.59 -7.01
C ASN A 967 6.11 55.09 -7.12
N ILE A 968 5.34 54.48 -8.01
CA ILE A 968 3.89 54.69 -8.09
C ILE A 968 3.21 53.77 -7.07
N ASP A 969 2.44 54.35 -6.17
CA ASP A 969 1.61 53.58 -5.24
C ASP A 969 0.55 52.81 -6.04
N VAL A 970 0.54 51.48 -5.89
CA VAL A 970 -0.42 50.55 -6.47
C VAL A 970 -1.20 49.84 -5.35
N THR A 971 -2.44 49.45 -5.64
CA THR A 971 -3.36 48.82 -4.69
C THR A 971 -3.46 47.33 -4.99
N GLY A 972 -3.53 46.49 -3.95
CA GLY A 972 -3.77 45.06 -4.10
C GLY A 972 -5.09 44.76 -4.82
N GLY A 973 -5.09 43.78 -5.72
CA GLY A 973 -6.27 43.33 -6.47
C GLY A 973 -6.75 44.25 -7.60
N GLU A 974 -6.00 45.30 -7.95
CA GLU A 974 -6.33 46.24 -9.04
C GLU A 974 -5.44 45.99 -10.27
N THR A 975 -6.01 45.94 -11.48
CA THR A 975 -5.25 45.71 -12.71
C THR A 975 -4.59 46.98 -13.25
N TYR A 976 -3.29 46.90 -13.50
CA TYR A 976 -2.47 47.96 -14.12
C TYR A 976 -2.01 47.56 -15.52
N TRP A 977 -2.09 48.50 -16.46
CA TRP A 977 -1.73 48.26 -17.88
C TRP A 977 -0.51 49.08 -18.27
N ILE A 978 0.53 48.42 -18.77
CA ILE A 978 1.83 48.99 -19.10
C ILE A 978 1.96 49.06 -20.62
N ARG A 979 2.03 50.28 -21.18
CA ARG A 979 2.12 50.53 -22.62
C ARG A 979 3.49 51.11 -22.99
N ILE A 980 4.18 50.46 -23.92
CA ILE A 980 5.52 50.82 -24.38
C ILE A 980 5.46 51.21 -25.86
N GLY A 981 6.09 52.33 -26.22
CA GLY A 981 6.18 52.79 -27.61
C GLY A 981 7.49 53.56 -27.84
N GLY A 982 7.65 54.14 -29.03
CA GLY A 982 8.83 54.94 -29.38
C GLY A 982 8.53 56.41 -29.67
N TRP A 983 9.52 57.28 -29.48
CA TRP A 983 9.43 58.70 -29.85
C TRP A 983 9.30 58.85 -31.38
N GLN A 984 8.31 59.64 -31.84
CA GLN A 984 8.02 59.88 -33.27
C GLN A 984 7.84 58.59 -34.12
N ALA A 985 7.10 57.61 -33.60
CA ALA A 985 6.89 56.30 -34.24
C ALA A 985 8.19 55.52 -34.54
N ALA A 986 9.27 55.79 -33.80
CA ALA A 986 10.45 54.93 -33.84
C ALA A 986 10.08 53.52 -33.35
N THR A 987 10.69 52.50 -33.94
CA THR A 987 10.57 51.11 -33.49
C THR A 987 11.91 50.53 -33.10
N GLY A 988 11.88 49.59 -32.16
CA GLY A 988 13.06 48.96 -31.61
C GLY A 988 12.68 47.84 -30.64
N SER A 989 13.70 47.15 -30.14
CA SER A 989 13.55 46.08 -29.16
C SER A 989 14.40 46.39 -27.94
N GLY A 990 13.92 46.01 -26.76
CA GLY A 990 14.55 46.31 -25.49
C GLY A 990 13.99 45.42 -24.39
N SER A 991 14.11 45.89 -23.16
CA SER A 991 13.60 45.20 -21.97
C SER A 991 12.92 46.17 -21.02
N LEU A 992 11.80 45.79 -20.45
CA LEU A 992 11.11 46.46 -19.36
C LEU A 992 11.53 45.79 -18.04
N THR A 993 12.26 46.51 -17.20
CA THR A 993 12.51 46.09 -15.82
C THR A 993 11.39 46.59 -14.93
N LEU A 994 10.61 45.67 -14.36
CA LEU A 994 9.60 45.90 -13.34
C LEU A 994 10.20 45.63 -11.97
N SER A 995 10.03 46.55 -11.03
CA SER A 995 10.44 46.43 -9.64
C SER A 995 9.25 46.81 -8.76
N TYR A 996 8.88 45.92 -7.85
CA TYR A 996 7.72 46.08 -6.98
C TYR A 996 8.13 45.88 -5.52
N ASP A 997 7.75 46.80 -4.64
CA ASP A 997 8.03 46.79 -3.20
C ASP A 997 6.69 46.78 -2.45
N ALA A 998 6.25 45.58 -2.02
CA ALA A 998 4.98 45.39 -1.35
C ALA A 998 4.97 46.03 0.06
N SER A 999 3.82 46.58 0.44
CA SER A 999 3.63 47.32 1.70
C SER A 999 2.32 47.05 2.43
N GLY A 1000 1.41 46.29 1.82
CA GLY A 1000 0.22 45.75 2.45
C GLY A 1000 0.58 44.81 3.60
N THR A 1001 -0.38 44.59 4.50
CA THR A 1001 -0.22 43.61 5.59
C THR A 1001 -0.78 42.28 5.09
N ASP A 1002 0.06 41.26 5.11
CA ASP A 1002 -0.20 39.90 4.62
C ASP A 1002 0.51 39.00 5.63
N CYS A 1003 -0.24 38.57 6.64
CA CYS A 1003 0.30 37.91 7.82
C CYS A 1003 0.31 36.38 7.69
N ASN A 1004 -0.57 35.83 6.85
CA ASN A 1004 -0.62 34.41 6.48
C ASN A 1004 0.37 34.07 5.35
N GLY A 1005 0.80 35.07 4.58
CA GLY A 1005 1.81 34.95 3.53
C GLY A 1005 1.24 34.45 2.20
N ASN A 1006 -0.06 34.64 1.95
CA ASN A 1006 -0.75 34.15 0.76
C ASN A 1006 -0.69 35.12 -0.44
N GLY A 1007 -0.11 36.32 -0.27
CA GLY A 1007 0.01 37.32 -1.33
C GLY A 1007 -1.19 38.27 -1.48
N ILE A 1008 -2.23 38.08 -0.67
CA ILE A 1008 -3.43 38.93 -0.58
C ILE A 1008 -3.32 39.77 0.70
N GLU A 1009 -3.81 41.02 0.67
CA GLU A 1009 -3.76 41.88 1.86
C GLU A 1009 -4.82 41.42 2.87
N ASP A 1010 -4.46 41.25 4.15
CA ASP A 1010 -5.29 40.81 5.28
C ASP A 1010 -6.74 41.31 5.24
N SER A 1011 -6.90 42.60 4.91
CA SER A 1011 -8.21 43.27 4.85
C SER A 1011 -9.10 42.86 3.68
N ILE A 1012 -8.53 42.28 2.63
CA ILE A 1012 -9.20 41.70 1.45
C ILE A 1012 -9.63 40.27 1.77
N ASP A 1013 -8.77 39.45 2.37
CA ASP A 1013 -9.13 38.08 2.79
C ASP A 1013 -10.35 38.05 3.71
N ILE A 1014 -10.38 38.95 4.70
CA ILE A 1014 -11.52 39.12 5.61
C ILE A 1014 -12.76 39.65 4.87
N ALA A 1015 -12.58 40.57 3.92
CA ALA A 1015 -13.69 41.20 3.20
C ALA A 1015 -14.34 40.28 2.14
N GLU A 1016 -13.56 39.37 1.56
CA GLU A 1016 -14.02 38.35 0.62
C GLU A 1016 -14.48 37.06 1.32
N GLY A 1017 -14.20 36.91 2.62
CA GLY A 1017 -14.57 35.73 3.41
C GLY A 1017 -13.66 34.53 3.17
N LYS A 1018 -12.41 34.77 2.74
CA LYS A 1018 -11.35 33.76 2.56
C LYS A 1018 -10.68 33.40 3.89
N SER A 1019 -10.57 34.36 4.80
CA SER A 1019 -10.12 34.15 6.18
C SER A 1019 -11.11 34.75 7.18
N SER A 1020 -11.22 34.12 8.34
CA SER A 1020 -12.06 34.60 9.45
C SER A 1020 -11.38 35.74 10.23
N ASP A 1021 -12.18 36.70 10.70
CA ASP A 1021 -11.80 37.70 11.73
C ASP A 1021 -12.95 37.76 12.75
N CYS A 1022 -13.09 36.67 13.52
CA CYS A 1022 -14.05 36.48 14.60
C CYS A 1022 -14.01 37.64 15.59
N ASN A 1023 -12.81 38.15 15.88
CA ASN A 1023 -12.61 39.18 16.89
C ASN A 1023 -12.78 40.62 16.35
N ASN A 1024 -12.93 40.79 15.02
CA ASN A 1024 -13.13 42.03 14.27
C ASN A 1024 -12.01 43.07 14.49
N ASN A 1025 -10.75 42.64 14.56
CA ASN A 1025 -9.61 43.56 14.72
C ASN A 1025 -8.98 44.02 13.40
N GLY A 1026 -9.30 43.37 12.28
CA GLY A 1026 -8.73 43.63 10.95
C GLY A 1026 -7.48 42.82 10.62
N VAL A 1027 -7.24 41.70 11.31
CA VAL A 1027 -6.19 40.70 11.08
C VAL A 1027 -6.84 39.32 11.05
N PRO A 1028 -6.53 38.45 10.06
CA PRO A 1028 -7.01 37.08 10.00
C PRO A 1028 -6.75 36.28 11.30
N ASP A 1029 -7.72 35.49 11.74
CA ASP A 1029 -7.60 34.67 12.96
C ASP A 1029 -6.43 33.69 12.87
N GLU A 1030 -6.13 33.14 11.68
CA GLU A 1030 -4.94 32.30 11.42
C GLU A 1030 -3.60 33.00 11.79
N CYS A 1031 -3.55 34.34 11.71
CA CYS A 1031 -2.41 35.14 12.13
C CYS A 1031 -2.47 35.53 13.62
N ASP A 1032 -3.65 35.87 14.14
CA ASP A 1032 -3.84 36.08 15.57
C ASP A 1032 -3.57 34.78 16.36
N LEU A 1033 -3.78 33.60 15.77
CA LEU A 1033 -3.43 32.30 16.33
C LEU A 1033 -1.90 32.12 16.37
N ALA A 1034 -1.18 32.59 15.35
CA ALA A 1034 0.29 32.57 15.31
C ALA A 1034 0.92 33.53 16.36
N ASP A 1035 0.31 34.69 16.60
CA ASP A 1035 0.75 35.67 17.62
C ASP A 1035 0.15 35.43 19.02
N GLY A 1036 -0.82 34.51 19.16
CA GLY A 1036 -1.44 34.10 20.42
C GLY A 1036 -2.47 35.08 20.99
N THR A 1037 -3.19 35.79 20.12
CA THR A 1037 -4.12 36.89 20.41
C THR A 1037 -5.61 36.56 20.19
N SER A 1038 -5.94 35.51 19.43
CA SER A 1038 -7.31 34.99 19.22
C SER A 1038 -7.40 33.48 19.54
N SER A 1039 -8.61 32.93 19.47
CA SER A 1039 -8.92 31.50 19.67
C SER A 1039 -9.68 30.97 18.47
N ASP A 1040 -9.30 29.77 18.02
CA ASP A 1040 -9.79 29.08 16.83
C ASP A 1040 -11.34 28.97 16.81
N CYS A 1041 -11.92 29.29 15.65
CA CYS A 1041 -13.35 29.41 15.43
C CYS A 1041 -13.94 28.32 14.51
N ASP A 1042 -13.13 27.65 13.69
CA ASP A 1042 -13.60 26.72 12.66
C ASP A 1042 -13.09 25.28 12.85
N GLY A 1043 -12.11 25.05 13.73
CA GLY A 1043 -11.68 23.71 14.13
C GLY A 1043 -10.90 22.95 13.05
N GLY A 1044 -10.41 23.65 12.01
CA GLY A 1044 -9.57 23.10 10.95
C GLY A 1044 -8.08 23.05 11.32
N PRO A 1045 -7.31 22.05 10.84
CA PRO A 1045 -5.86 21.99 11.06
C PRO A 1045 -5.07 22.87 10.07
N VAL A 1046 -4.61 24.04 10.50
CA VAL A 1046 -3.73 24.93 9.70
C VAL A 1046 -2.24 24.69 10.01
N GLY A 1047 -1.40 24.51 8.98
CA GLY A 1047 0.07 24.38 9.10
C GLY A 1047 0.81 25.71 8.82
N ASN A 1048 2.15 25.84 8.83
CA ASN A 1048 3.25 24.88 9.04
C ASN A 1048 4.60 25.65 9.27
N LYS A 1049 5.65 24.95 9.77
CA LYS A 1049 7.13 25.26 9.77
C LYS A 1049 7.82 25.87 11.00
N ALA A 1050 8.84 25.15 11.49
CA ALA A 1050 10.25 25.55 11.35
C ALA A 1050 11.23 24.41 11.72
N ALA A 1051 12.29 24.19 10.94
CA ALA A 1051 13.22 23.08 11.14
C ALA A 1051 14.12 23.27 12.37
N GLY A 1052 13.97 22.40 13.39
CA GLY A 1052 14.95 22.24 14.48
C GLY A 1052 14.49 22.63 15.89
N GLN A 1053 13.19 22.90 16.12
CA GLN A 1053 12.64 23.03 17.48
C GLN A 1053 11.64 21.91 17.79
N LEU A 1054 11.71 21.38 19.02
CA LEU A 1054 10.76 20.40 19.54
C LEU A 1054 9.45 21.08 19.92
N LEU A 1055 8.33 20.48 19.50
CA LEU A 1055 6.99 20.85 19.95
C LEU A 1055 6.90 20.80 21.48
N VAL A 1056 6.26 21.81 22.06
CA VAL A 1056 5.72 21.75 23.42
C VAL A 1056 4.22 21.60 23.25
N GLU A 1057 3.71 20.46 23.71
CA GLU A 1057 2.35 20.01 23.50
C GLU A 1057 1.33 20.87 24.28
N THR A 1058 0.18 21.13 23.68
CA THR A 1058 -1.07 21.43 24.40
C THR A 1058 -2.15 20.44 24.03
N TRP A 1059 -2.52 19.62 25.02
CA TRP A 1059 -3.83 18.99 25.20
C TRP A 1059 -4.25 17.95 24.17
N CYS A 1060 -3.66 16.76 24.28
CA CYS A 1060 -4.22 15.56 23.66
C CYS A 1060 -5.23 14.89 24.61
N PHE A 1061 -6.52 15.18 24.45
CA PHE A 1061 -7.57 14.20 24.77
C PHE A 1061 -7.61 13.21 23.60
N GLY A 1062 -7.09 11.98 23.81
CA GLY A 1062 -7.08 10.94 22.76
C GLY A 1062 -5.75 10.21 22.55
N CYS A 1063 -4.64 10.66 23.15
CA CYS A 1063 -3.34 9.99 23.04
C CYS A 1063 -3.25 8.78 23.99
N HIS A 1064 -4.11 7.80 23.74
CA HIS A 1064 -4.12 6.50 24.39
C HIS A 1064 -3.84 5.41 23.36
N ASN A 1065 -3.20 4.33 23.80
CA ASN A 1065 -3.29 3.08 23.06
C ASN A 1065 -4.73 2.54 23.16
N SER A 1066 -5.08 1.51 22.39
CA SER A 1066 -6.44 0.93 22.35
C SER A 1066 -6.99 0.51 23.73
N ASP A 1067 -6.11 0.19 24.68
CA ASP A 1067 -6.38 -0.17 26.08
C ASP A 1067 -6.74 1.03 27.01
N GLY A 1068 -6.48 2.27 26.61
CA GLY A 1068 -6.64 3.46 27.47
C GLY A 1068 -5.42 3.82 28.33
N SER A 1069 -4.27 3.17 28.17
CA SER A 1069 -3.01 3.57 28.82
C SER A 1069 -2.33 4.72 28.06
N GLY A 1070 -1.62 5.57 28.79
CA GLY A 1070 -0.85 6.68 28.22
C GLY A 1070 0.61 6.27 27.99
N GLY A 1071 1.16 6.58 26.81
CA GLY A 1071 2.51 6.18 26.42
C GLY A 1071 3.61 6.65 27.39
N SER A 1072 4.70 5.87 27.47
CA SER A 1072 5.79 5.93 28.47
C SER A 1072 6.55 7.26 28.65
N LYS A 1073 6.18 8.31 27.90
CA LYS A 1073 6.81 9.63 27.93
C LYS A 1073 6.14 10.61 28.90
N TYR A 1074 4.83 10.48 29.18
CA TYR A 1074 4.10 11.31 30.15
C TYR A 1074 2.98 10.53 30.87
N PRO A 1075 3.08 10.31 32.20
CA PRO A 1075 2.05 9.59 32.95
C PRO A 1075 0.86 10.50 33.29
N GLY A 1076 -0.11 10.60 32.37
CA GLY A 1076 -1.45 11.11 32.66
C GLY A 1076 -2.28 10.10 33.49
N PRO A 1077 -3.29 10.56 34.26
CA PRO A 1077 -4.18 9.64 34.97
C PRO A 1077 -5.07 8.86 33.98
N ASN A 1078 -5.14 7.53 34.12
CA ASN A 1078 -6.02 6.68 33.31
C ASN A 1078 -7.49 7.09 33.51
N ILE A 1079 -8.12 7.58 32.45
CA ILE A 1079 -9.49 8.14 32.50
C ILE A 1079 -10.54 7.02 32.45
N ARG A 1080 -10.30 5.94 31.68
CA ARG A 1080 -11.25 4.85 31.45
C ARG A 1080 -11.55 4.00 32.70
N ASN A 1081 -10.62 3.92 33.65
CA ASN A 1081 -10.76 3.11 34.88
C ASN A 1081 -10.75 3.92 36.21
N SER A 1082 -10.80 5.25 36.17
CA SER A 1082 -10.87 6.07 37.39
C SER A 1082 -12.31 6.32 37.83
N LEU A 1083 -12.60 6.27 39.14
CA LEU A 1083 -13.92 6.68 39.65
C LEU A 1083 -14.14 8.18 39.39
N ARG A 1084 -15.35 8.55 38.96
CA ARG A 1084 -15.77 9.95 38.67
C ARG A 1084 -15.41 10.96 39.77
N THR A 1085 -15.33 10.52 41.02
CA THR A 1085 -14.88 11.34 42.17
C THR A 1085 -13.36 11.53 42.30
N GLU A 1086 -12.53 10.61 41.82
CA GLU A 1086 -11.06 10.72 41.86
C GLU A 1086 -10.51 11.63 40.76
N LEU A 1087 -11.18 11.68 39.60
CA LEU A 1087 -10.93 12.68 38.55
C LEU A 1087 -11.25 14.09 39.07
N TRP A 1088 -12.40 14.24 39.74
CA TRP A 1088 -12.83 15.49 40.39
C TRP A 1088 -11.85 16.01 41.45
N ASP A 1089 -11.35 15.14 42.34
CA ASP A 1089 -10.39 15.53 43.39
C ASP A 1089 -9.01 15.92 42.80
N LYS A 1090 -8.62 15.37 41.64
CA LYS A 1090 -7.37 15.77 40.94
C LYS A 1090 -7.52 17.11 40.22
N LEU A 1091 -8.61 17.31 39.47
CA LEU A 1091 -8.88 18.54 38.72
C LEU A 1091 -9.05 19.78 39.62
N THR A 1092 -9.40 19.60 40.90
CA THR A 1092 -9.63 20.70 41.85
C THR A 1092 -8.53 20.89 42.91
N SER A 1093 -7.45 20.09 42.87
CA SER A 1093 -6.37 20.13 43.87
C SER A 1093 -5.40 21.31 43.66
N PRO A 1094 -5.28 22.28 44.59
CA PRO A 1094 -4.48 23.50 44.34
C PRO A 1094 -2.96 23.36 44.50
N THR A 1095 -2.41 22.15 44.70
CA THR A 1095 -1.05 21.98 45.26
C THR A 1095 0.03 21.37 44.37
N ASP A 1096 -0.28 20.80 43.20
CA ASP A 1096 0.71 20.03 42.42
C ASP A 1096 1.21 20.67 41.11
N HIS A 1097 0.75 21.87 40.70
CA HIS A 1097 1.29 22.58 39.53
C HIS A 1097 1.72 24.05 39.78
N PRO A 1098 2.86 24.50 39.19
CA PRO A 1098 3.43 25.82 39.41
C PRO A 1098 2.79 26.90 38.51
N GLY A 1099 1.51 27.18 38.74
CA GLY A 1099 0.77 28.29 38.09
C GLY A 1099 -0.22 28.98 39.03
N GLY A 1100 -0.85 28.21 39.93
CA GLY A 1100 -2.04 28.63 40.68
C GLY A 1100 -3.29 27.98 40.07
N ALA A 1101 -4.35 27.86 40.88
CA ALA A 1101 -5.62 27.30 40.39
C ALA A 1101 -6.28 28.28 39.41
N HIS A 1102 -6.76 27.78 38.27
CA HIS A 1102 -7.47 28.55 37.27
C HIS A 1102 -8.89 28.93 37.73
N ASP A 1103 -9.32 30.13 37.36
CA ASP A 1103 -10.61 30.74 37.69
C ASP A 1103 -11.76 30.31 36.73
N GLU A 1104 -11.42 29.61 35.63
CA GLU A 1104 -12.22 29.51 34.40
C GLU A 1104 -12.46 28.05 33.96
N PHE A 1105 -12.96 27.21 34.87
CA PHE A 1105 -13.69 25.99 34.48
C PHE A 1105 -15.18 26.37 34.52
N THR A 1106 -15.81 26.50 33.36
CA THR A 1106 -17.20 26.95 33.22
C THR A 1106 -18.18 25.77 33.37
N GLN A 1107 -19.47 26.07 33.24
CA GLN A 1107 -20.51 25.05 33.32
C GLN A 1107 -20.74 24.33 31.98
N ASP A 1108 -20.17 24.86 30.89
CA ASP A 1108 -20.29 24.34 29.53
C ASP A 1108 -19.12 23.39 29.23
N ASP A 1109 -17.90 23.69 29.71
CA ASP A 1109 -16.77 22.71 29.78
C ASP A 1109 -17.15 21.44 30.58
N TYR A 1110 -18.14 21.56 31.47
CA TYR A 1110 -18.69 20.46 32.25
C TYR A 1110 -19.77 19.67 31.51
N ALA A 1111 -20.38 20.24 30.46
CA ALA A 1111 -21.32 19.56 29.57
C ALA A 1111 -20.56 18.75 28.51
N ASP A 1112 -19.53 19.33 27.90
CA ASP A 1112 -18.73 18.67 26.85
C ASP A 1112 -18.00 17.43 27.36
N LEU A 1113 -17.45 17.50 28.58
CA LEU A 1113 -16.82 16.35 29.24
C LEU A 1113 -17.84 15.26 29.61
N GLU A 1114 -19.11 15.60 29.83
CA GLU A 1114 -20.17 14.61 30.07
C GLU A 1114 -20.73 14.04 28.77
N ALA A 1115 -20.76 14.80 27.68
CA ALA A 1115 -21.10 14.34 26.32
C ALA A 1115 -20.05 13.34 25.80
N PHE A 1116 -18.76 13.68 25.90
CA PHE A 1116 -17.64 12.78 25.55
C PHE A 1116 -17.61 11.49 26.39
N LEU A 1117 -18.24 11.48 27.58
CA LEU A 1117 -18.39 10.28 28.42
C LEU A 1117 -19.74 9.57 28.24
N ALA A 1118 -20.67 10.16 27.47
CA ALA A 1118 -21.97 9.58 27.12
C ALA A 1118 -21.93 8.89 25.76
N ASP A 1119 -21.15 9.42 24.81
CA ASP A 1119 -20.96 8.81 23.50
C ASP A 1119 -20.08 7.55 23.59
N GLY A 1120 -20.74 6.40 23.42
CA GLY A 1120 -20.10 5.10 23.24
C GLY A 1120 -19.35 4.99 21.90
N PRO A 1121 -18.82 3.80 21.55
CA PRO A 1121 -17.82 3.62 20.49
C PRO A 1121 -18.37 3.67 19.04
N ALA A 1122 -19.36 4.52 18.74
CA ALA A 1122 -19.90 4.72 17.41
C ALA A 1122 -19.13 5.80 16.64
N TYR A 1123 -18.75 5.52 15.40
CA TYR A 1123 -17.91 6.40 14.58
C TYR A 1123 -18.73 7.50 13.89
N GLY A 1124 -18.30 8.75 14.03
CA GLY A 1124 -18.63 9.88 13.15
C GLY A 1124 -17.37 10.69 12.85
N ARG A 1125 -17.20 11.17 11.61
CA ARG A 1125 -16.12 12.10 11.23
C ARG A 1125 -16.68 13.53 11.15
N PRO A 1126 -15.85 14.57 11.38
CA PRO A 1126 -16.28 15.96 11.35
C PRO A 1126 -16.36 16.51 9.92
N ASP A 1127 -17.47 17.16 9.56
CA ASP A 1127 -17.65 17.86 8.28
C ASP A 1127 -18.18 19.32 8.40
N LEU A 1128 -18.22 19.87 9.63
CA LEU A 1128 -18.53 21.28 9.94
C LEU A 1128 -19.89 21.79 9.43
N ILE A 1129 -20.83 20.90 9.13
CA ILE A 1129 -22.24 21.25 8.96
C ILE A 1129 -22.94 21.06 10.32
N PRO A 1130 -23.79 22.00 10.77
CA PRO A 1130 -24.65 21.75 11.93
C PRO A 1130 -25.62 20.59 11.62
N ASP A 1131 -25.50 19.48 12.35
CA ASP A 1131 -26.24 18.23 12.10
C ASP A 1131 -27.77 18.38 12.15
N ASP A 1132 -28.28 19.43 12.83
CA ASP A 1132 -29.69 19.75 13.09
C ASP A 1132 -30.58 19.96 11.83
N CYS A 1133 -30.10 19.72 10.60
CA CYS A 1133 -30.91 19.86 9.37
C CYS A 1133 -30.72 18.75 8.32
N GLN A 1134 -29.97 17.66 8.59
CA GLN A 1134 -29.67 16.63 7.59
C GLN A 1134 -30.60 15.39 7.55
N VAL A 1135 -31.50 15.22 8.52
CA VAL A 1135 -32.47 14.10 8.49
C VAL A 1135 -33.67 14.44 7.59
N LEU A 1136 -33.99 13.53 6.66
CA LEU A 1136 -35.16 13.62 5.76
C LEU A 1136 -36.49 13.24 6.44
N GLU A 1137 -36.62 13.52 7.73
CA GLU A 1137 -37.88 13.38 8.48
C GLU A 1137 -38.53 14.76 8.67
N ASP A 1138 -39.81 14.80 8.30
CA ASP A 1138 -40.75 15.92 8.25
C ASP A 1138 -42.05 15.28 8.78
N CYS A 1139 -42.20 15.27 10.10
CA CYS A 1139 -43.14 14.38 10.78
C CYS A 1139 -44.60 14.79 10.59
N ASP A 1140 -44.85 16.07 10.27
CA ASP A 1140 -46.18 16.65 10.06
C ASP A 1140 -46.51 16.96 8.57
N ASP A 1141 -45.58 16.64 7.65
CA ASP A 1141 -45.74 16.64 6.19
C ASP A 1141 -45.94 18.07 5.62
N ASP A 1142 -45.32 19.07 6.28
CA ASP A 1142 -45.39 20.52 6.03
C ASP A 1142 -44.48 20.98 4.86
N GLY A 1143 -43.36 20.28 4.65
CA GLY A 1143 -42.30 20.61 3.70
C GLY A 1143 -41.04 21.22 4.35
N THR A 1144 -40.91 21.12 5.67
CA THR A 1144 -39.77 21.57 6.49
C THR A 1144 -39.32 20.41 7.36
N SER A 1145 -38.03 20.08 7.42
CA SER A 1145 -37.55 18.97 8.26
C SER A 1145 -37.53 19.34 9.74
N ASP A 1146 -37.80 18.35 10.59
CA ASP A 1146 -38.06 18.50 12.04
C ASP A 1146 -36.96 19.28 12.77
N GLY A 1147 -35.69 19.00 12.45
CA GLY A 1147 -34.53 19.69 13.04
C GLY A 1147 -34.43 21.17 12.64
N CYS A 1148 -34.78 21.52 11.40
CA CYS A 1148 -34.80 22.92 10.95
C CYS A 1148 -35.93 23.72 11.64
N GLU A 1149 -36.99 23.04 12.10
CA GLU A 1149 -38.05 23.65 12.89
C GLU A 1149 -37.65 23.90 14.35
N GLN A 1150 -36.95 22.94 14.97
CA GLN A 1150 -36.33 23.16 16.28
C GLN A 1150 -35.33 24.34 16.24
N ALA A 1151 -34.43 24.35 15.25
CA ALA A 1151 -33.41 25.39 15.09
C ALA A 1151 -34.00 26.79 14.85
N SER A 1152 -35.18 26.87 14.20
CA SER A 1152 -35.89 28.15 14.01
C SER A 1152 -36.84 28.53 15.17
N GLY A 1153 -37.09 27.60 16.11
CA GLY A 1153 -37.95 27.77 17.27
C GLY A 1153 -39.44 27.84 16.93
N THR A 1154 -39.88 27.18 15.85
CA THR A 1154 -41.30 27.10 15.44
C THR A 1154 -42.07 26.03 16.19
N GLN A 1155 -41.45 24.88 16.48
CA GLN A 1155 -41.99 23.80 17.32
C GLN A 1155 -41.18 23.70 18.64
N VAL A 1156 -41.62 22.87 19.59
CA VAL A 1156 -40.99 22.75 20.93
C VAL A 1156 -40.61 21.31 21.20
N ASP A 1157 -39.39 21.09 21.64
CA ASP A 1157 -38.94 19.84 22.28
C ASP A 1157 -38.74 20.14 23.78
N SER A 1158 -39.57 19.53 24.63
CA SER A 1158 -39.60 19.76 26.07
C SER A 1158 -38.81 18.72 26.88
N ASN A 1159 -38.47 17.58 26.29
CA ASN A 1159 -37.77 16.45 26.93
C ASN A 1159 -36.31 16.27 26.47
N TRP A 1160 -35.93 16.95 25.39
CA TRP A 1160 -34.60 17.06 24.79
C TRP A 1160 -34.08 15.72 24.28
N ASP A 1161 -34.95 14.97 23.57
CA ASP A 1161 -34.62 13.71 22.92
C ASP A 1161 -34.32 13.82 21.42
N GLY A 1162 -34.39 15.04 20.86
CA GLY A 1162 -34.07 15.31 19.45
C GLY A 1162 -35.27 15.17 18.50
N ILE A 1163 -36.47 14.99 19.05
CA ILE A 1163 -37.73 14.89 18.30
C ILE A 1163 -38.68 15.98 18.83
N PRO A 1164 -39.34 16.81 17.98
CA PRO A 1164 -40.35 17.75 18.45
C PRO A 1164 -41.45 17.06 19.29
N ASP A 1165 -41.94 17.71 20.35
CA ASP A 1165 -43.00 17.16 21.23
C ASP A 1165 -44.24 16.70 20.43
N ASP A 1166 -44.49 17.37 19.31
CA ASP A 1166 -45.56 17.16 18.33
C ASP A 1166 -45.39 15.85 17.52
N CYS A 1167 -44.15 15.38 17.34
CA CYS A 1167 -43.76 14.19 16.58
C CYS A 1167 -43.75 12.89 17.42
N ILE A 1168 -43.81 12.99 18.77
CA ILE A 1168 -43.88 11.82 19.65
C ILE A 1168 -45.23 11.11 19.48
N ALA A 1169 -45.25 10.11 18.59
CA ALA A 1169 -46.38 9.22 18.41
C ALA A 1169 -46.65 8.44 19.71
N ALA A 1170 -47.70 8.82 20.42
CA ALA A 1170 -48.17 8.14 21.63
C ALA A 1170 -48.24 6.61 21.41
N CYS A 1171 -47.71 5.84 22.38
CA CYS A 1171 -47.83 4.38 22.39
C CYS A 1171 -49.30 4.00 22.16
N PRO A 1172 -49.68 3.29 21.08
CA PRO A 1172 -51.09 3.05 20.76
C PRO A 1172 -51.88 2.36 21.89
N GLY A 1173 -51.20 1.58 22.73
CA GLY A 1173 -51.77 0.94 23.92
C GLY A 1173 -51.94 1.82 25.17
N ASP A 1174 -51.36 3.02 25.24
CA ASP A 1174 -51.48 3.94 26.38
C ASP A 1174 -52.78 4.74 26.27
N VAL A 1175 -53.86 4.12 26.73
CA VAL A 1175 -55.22 4.67 26.69
C VAL A 1175 -55.50 5.61 27.87
N SER A 1176 -54.68 5.55 28.91
CA SER A 1176 -54.79 6.43 30.09
C SER A 1176 -53.98 7.73 29.94
N GLY A 1177 -53.01 7.77 29.02
CA GLY A 1177 -52.17 8.91 28.70
C GLY A 1177 -51.15 9.23 29.80
N ASP A 1178 -50.64 8.21 30.49
CA ASP A 1178 -49.64 8.35 31.56
C ASP A 1178 -48.21 7.95 31.16
N GLY A 1179 -48.03 7.55 29.90
CA GLY A 1179 -46.75 7.22 29.26
C GLY A 1179 -46.37 5.75 29.35
N ILE A 1180 -47.21 4.87 29.91
CA ILE A 1180 -46.87 3.46 30.18
C ILE A 1180 -48.05 2.54 29.85
N VAL A 1181 -47.86 1.56 28.95
CA VAL A 1181 -48.90 0.55 28.66
C VAL A 1181 -48.98 -0.47 29.81
N ASP A 1182 -50.00 -0.34 30.65
CA ASP A 1182 -50.14 -1.01 31.94
C ASP A 1182 -51.56 -1.64 32.11
N ILE A 1183 -51.87 -2.22 33.28
CA ILE A 1183 -53.21 -2.76 33.55
C ILE A 1183 -54.29 -1.68 33.74
N VAL A 1184 -53.91 -0.41 33.93
CA VAL A 1184 -54.79 0.74 34.04
C VAL A 1184 -55.46 1.04 32.70
N ASP A 1185 -54.73 0.98 31.58
CA ASP A 1185 -55.25 1.16 30.22
C ASP A 1185 -56.27 0.08 29.87
N LEU A 1186 -55.94 -1.17 30.19
CA LEU A 1186 -56.83 -2.31 30.02
C LEU A 1186 -58.14 -2.12 30.81
N LEU A 1187 -58.07 -1.55 32.00
CA LEU A 1187 -59.24 -1.23 32.82
C LEU A 1187 -60.04 -0.04 32.28
N GLN A 1188 -59.38 0.92 31.62
CA GLN A 1188 -60.02 2.07 30.98
C GLN A 1188 -60.79 1.65 29.71
N VAL A 1189 -60.21 0.82 28.84
CA VAL A 1189 -60.91 0.22 27.69
C VAL A 1189 -62.12 -0.62 28.14
N ILE A 1190 -61.97 -1.43 29.20
CA ILE A 1190 -63.08 -2.23 29.75
C ILE A 1190 -64.17 -1.36 30.41
N SER A 1191 -63.82 -0.19 30.96
CA SER A 1191 -64.80 0.78 31.50
C SER A 1191 -65.72 1.32 30.41
N ASP A 1192 -65.16 1.62 29.25
CA ASP A 1192 -65.80 2.45 28.22
C ASP A 1192 -66.34 1.62 27.02
N TRP A 1193 -66.42 0.30 27.19
CA TRP A 1193 -66.91 -0.66 26.20
C TRP A 1193 -68.28 -0.30 25.60
N ASP A 1194 -68.41 -0.38 24.27
CA ASP A 1194 -69.65 -0.06 23.51
C ASP A 1194 -70.06 1.44 23.61
N ALA A 1195 -69.17 2.33 24.08
CA ALA A 1195 -69.38 3.78 24.07
C ALA A 1195 -69.09 4.39 22.68
N SER A 1196 -69.81 5.45 22.33
CA SER A 1196 -69.62 6.19 21.08
C SER A 1196 -69.83 7.70 21.29
N GLY A 1197 -68.85 8.51 20.89
CA GLY A 1197 -68.91 9.98 20.89
C GLY A 1197 -68.92 10.63 22.29
N GLY A 1198 -68.15 10.09 23.24
CA GLY A 1198 -67.97 10.60 24.61
C GLY A 1198 -66.51 10.97 24.93
N PRO A 1199 -66.25 11.71 26.02
CA PRO A 1199 -64.98 12.43 26.24
C PRO A 1199 -63.94 11.62 27.02
N SER A 1200 -63.60 10.42 26.54
CA SER A 1200 -62.38 9.68 26.92
C SER A 1200 -61.65 9.30 25.63
N ASP A 1201 -60.33 9.39 25.66
CA ASP A 1201 -59.49 9.45 24.46
C ASP A 1201 -59.48 8.13 23.66
N CYS A 1202 -59.89 7.01 24.29
CA CYS A 1202 -60.13 5.72 23.64
C CYS A 1202 -61.19 5.73 22.52
N ALA A 1203 -62.11 6.70 22.47
CA ALA A 1203 -63.09 6.83 21.38
C ALA A 1203 -62.76 7.99 20.41
N SER A 1204 -61.56 8.56 20.51
CA SER A 1204 -61.04 9.63 19.66
C SER A 1204 -60.60 9.09 18.29
N PRO A 1205 -60.59 9.92 17.22
CA PRO A 1205 -59.85 9.65 15.98
C PRO A 1205 -58.32 9.51 16.15
N SER A 1206 -57.81 9.63 17.39
CA SER A 1206 -56.41 9.46 17.79
C SER A 1206 -56.19 8.26 18.74
N GLY A 1207 -57.19 7.39 18.93
CA GLY A 1207 -57.04 6.15 19.70
C GLY A 1207 -56.38 5.01 18.89
N PRO A 1208 -55.99 3.89 19.54
CA PRO A 1208 -55.31 2.75 18.90
C PRO A 1208 -55.96 2.24 17.62
N TYR A 1209 -57.29 2.28 17.55
CA TYR A 1209 -58.05 2.06 16.33
C TYR A 1209 -59.06 3.22 16.13
N PRO A 1210 -58.81 4.17 15.20
CA PRO A 1210 -59.61 5.39 15.09
C PRO A 1210 -60.92 5.17 14.28
N ASP A 1211 -61.72 4.18 14.65
CA ASP A 1211 -63.04 3.89 14.04
C ASP A 1211 -64.22 4.52 14.81
N GLY A 1212 -63.97 4.98 16.05
CA GLY A 1212 -64.92 5.70 16.90
C GLY A 1212 -65.85 4.81 17.76
N ILE A 1213 -65.56 3.52 17.90
CA ILE A 1213 -66.32 2.57 18.73
C ILE A 1213 -65.37 1.67 19.54
N VAL A 1214 -65.41 1.74 20.87
CA VAL A 1214 -64.58 0.87 21.72
C VAL A 1214 -65.10 -0.57 21.72
N ASP A 1215 -64.35 -1.50 21.10
CA ASP A 1215 -64.70 -2.90 20.90
C ASP A 1215 -63.58 -3.90 21.30
N VAL A 1216 -63.66 -5.17 20.86
CA VAL A 1216 -62.68 -6.20 21.23
C VAL A 1216 -61.32 -6.01 20.55
N SER A 1217 -61.26 -5.19 19.50
CA SER A 1217 -60.06 -4.88 18.73
C SER A 1217 -59.12 -3.98 19.53
N ASP A 1218 -59.66 -2.93 20.17
CA ASP A 1218 -58.90 -2.02 21.04
C ASP A 1218 -58.31 -2.76 22.25
N LEU A 1219 -59.08 -3.67 22.84
CA LEU A 1219 -58.61 -4.52 23.94
C LEU A 1219 -57.44 -5.42 23.52
N LEU A 1220 -57.44 -5.90 22.29
CA LEU A 1220 -56.35 -6.73 21.77
C LEU A 1220 -55.10 -5.91 21.48
N GLN A 1221 -55.25 -4.64 21.10
CA GLN A 1221 -54.13 -3.72 20.86
C GLN A 1221 -53.42 -3.34 22.19
N VAL A 1222 -54.16 -2.94 23.23
CA VAL A 1222 -53.58 -2.68 24.56
C VAL A 1222 -52.87 -3.92 25.14
N ILE A 1223 -53.34 -5.13 24.82
CA ILE A 1223 -52.68 -6.39 25.23
C ILE A 1223 -51.46 -6.72 24.35
N SER A 1224 -51.43 -6.38 23.06
CA SER A 1224 -50.27 -6.65 22.20
C SER A 1224 -49.08 -5.76 22.54
N ASP A 1225 -49.36 -4.54 22.98
CA ASP A 1225 -48.37 -3.49 23.19
C ASP A 1225 -47.89 -3.47 24.66
N TRP A 1226 -48.30 -4.48 25.43
CA TRP A 1226 -48.04 -4.58 26.86
C TRP A 1226 -46.59 -4.98 27.14
N GLY A 1227 -45.79 -4.00 27.58
CA GLY A 1227 -44.35 -4.13 27.71
C GLY A 1227 -43.56 -3.21 26.76
N CYS A 1228 -44.23 -2.46 25.89
CA CYS A 1228 -43.69 -1.21 25.39
C CYS A 1228 -43.59 -0.22 26.56
N VAL A 1229 -42.40 0.29 26.78
CA VAL A 1229 -42.08 1.45 27.62
C VAL A 1229 -41.28 2.38 26.69
N PRO A 1230 -41.49 3.71 26.73
CA PRO A 1230 -40.71 4.65 25.92
C PRO A 1230 -39.20 4.44 26.10
#